data_AF-A0A2H3J4V4-F1
#
_entry.id   AF-A0A2H3J4V4-F1
#
_cell.length_a   1.000
_cell.length_b   1.000
_cell.length_c   1.000
_cell.angle_alpha   90.00
_cell.angle_beta   90.00
_cell.angle_gamma   90.00
#
_symmetry.space_group_name_H-M   'P 1'
#
loop_
_entity.id
_entity.type
_entity.pdbx_description
1 polymer ?
#
loop_
_entity_poly.entity_id
_entity_poly.type
_entity_poly.pdbx_seq_one_letter_code
_entity_poly.pdbx_strand_id
1 'polypeptide(L)'
;MDPIPGHIRIATDGEAVRILGAWYGNGIDAAAIWTPTLEKIDATLDRWAARHPTLEGRKHIVQMTIGGMTQYLTKAQGMPTHVEQRLVKRARAFLWDGKWQTPISRDTLHAPIDIGGRAVLDLAARNEAIELMWVKEYLRIDGQRPLWAHVADALLARDSLHTSGRETRELCLNPFLQSWLPRASAIPTQLKAAFKAAKKYGVRREGLAFERKILRAMPIWMHGEAHPHIRRLNHSRASECLREKHGLTSVGDAEEIEREANHPEHRPTRHCSCPPCRSARTNLDCNHPHACFQRTADLLNCLPEKWDPRQPKPEDTEQQMLEMPTGGSKEGASDWTPFDRTLTTRGSLADLFRVFTCGETSAATYSPAVGGALRGRVVIATDGSCVDDDNTWAGAGVFAGANSPHNFALRLLSTLPQTSQTGELVAVSEACRRFARDMPLDVLCSSNYAVGAAVELRQRHEDRGYIGVANAPVIRAMVGHLRMGPQCTRFQRAQGHANRELNEGASRLAGVGARKDEGDEVPLAIDPRLRLSGAKLTSLSQQLAYRGIREIKMGSYTQRTRTADNVIRAIDNIEVFFSETPTEPQIWRSLRHRDIRREVRYFLWMALHDGYTVGTNWLHPGYSQAIQDRSECHHCGVTETMDHILADCAAPGQELVWNLARNLWVKRNELWPRPSLGAGDARLYRILSDARLYRILSDARLYRILITESAYLIWKLQNEHVICEEGNPATPASRTEIESRWRRAINDRLVTDCKMTNARKYGTKALQRALVEQTW
;
A
#
# COMPACT_ATOMS: atom_id res chain seq x y z
N MET A 1 32.47 6.68 -33.08
CA MET A 1 32.61 6.60 -31.61
C MET A 1 34.03 6.97 -31.29
N ASP A 2 34.22 7.93 -30.39
CA ASP A 2 35.56 8.23 -29.89
C ASP A 2 36.08 7.03 -29.09
N PRO A 3 37.36 6.66 -29.25
CA PRO A 3 37.96 5.60 -28.45
C PRO A 3 37.90 5.96 -26.96
N ILE A 4 37.69 4.96 -26.11
CA ILE A 4 37.80 5.14 -24.65
C ILE A 4 39.20 5.72 -24.38
N PRO A 5 39.31 6.87 -23.69
CA PRO A 5 40.61 7.48 -23.41
C PRO A 5 41.57 6.48 -22.75
N GLY A 6 42.81 6.40 -23.23
CA GLY A 6 43.78 5.37 -22.79
C GLY A 6 44.15 5.42 -21.31
N HIS A 7 43.82 6.51 -20.60
CA HIS A 7 44.00 6.62 -19.15
C HIS A 7 42.88 5.93 -18.34
N ILE A 8 41.78 5.51 -18.99
CA ILE A 8 40.70 4.78 -18.33
C ILE A 8 41.06 3.30 -18.27
N ARG A 9 41.35 2.82 -17.06
CA ARG A 9 41.56 1.40 -16.79
C ARG A 9 40.22 0.65 -16.87
N ILE A 10 40.16 -0.39 -17.69
CA ILE A 10 39.07 -1.38 -17.71
C ILE A 10 39.52 -2.57 -16.86
N ALA A 11 38.77 -2.89 -15.80
CA ALA A 11 39.06 -4.03 -14.94
C ALA A 11 38.87 -5.36 -15.70
N THR A 12 39.74 -6.34 -15.45
CA THR A 12 39.62 -7.67 -16.07
C THR A 12 38.57 -8.53 -15.35
N ASP A 13 38.13 -9.61 -15.98
CA ASP A 13 37.26 -10.59 -15.32
C ASP A 13 37.92 -11.16 -14.06
N GLY A 14 37.13 -11.33 -12.99
CA GLY A 14 37.59 -11.73 -11.66
C GLY A 14 38.20 -10.59 -10.83
N GLU A 15 38.47 -9.42 -11.42
CA GLU A 15 39.02 -8.27 -10.71
C GLU A 15 37.90 -7.45 -10.04
N ALA A 16 38.02 -7.25 -8.72
CA ALA A 16 37.10 -6.42 -7.97
C ALA A 16 37.67 -5.02 -7.75
N VAL A 17 36.92 -4.00 -8.17
CA VAL A 17 37.25 -2.57 -7.99
C VAL A 17 36.34 -1.98 -6.91
N ARG A 18 36.94 -1.37 -5.90
CA ARG A 18 36.20 -0.69 -4.84
C ARG A 18 35.93 0.77 -5.20
N ILE A 19 34.65 1.16 -5.24
CA ILE A 19 34.21 2.53 -5.53
C ILE A 19 33.18 2.93 -4.49
N LEU A 20 33.47 4.02 -3.75
CA LEU A 20 32.59 4.57 -2.70
C LEU A 20 32.13 3.55 -1.64
N GLY A 21 32.92 2.48 -1.43
CA GLY A 21 32.61 1.43 -0.45
C GLY A 21 31.83 0.24 -1.01
N ALA A 22 31.33 0.31 -2.26
CA ALA A 22 30.85 -0.84 -3.01
C ALA A 22 31.97 -1.47 -3.84
N TRP A 23 31.79 -2.72 -4.23
CA TRP A 23 32.72 -3.50 -5.01
C TRP A 23 32.06 -3.92 -6.33
N TYR A 24 32.71 -3.60 -7.44
CA TYR A 24 32.25 -3.89 -8.78
C TYR A 24 33.27 -4.77 -9.51
N GLY A 25 32.79 -5.65 -10.38
CA GLY A 25 33.64 -6.54 -11.16
C GLY A 25 32.82 -7.65 -11.78
N ASN A 26 33.29 -8.18 -12.91
CA ASN A 26 32.66 -9.32 -13.56
C ASN A 26 33.20 -10.62 -12.96
N GLY A 27 32.35 -11.60 -12.63
CA GLY A 27 32.77 -12.88 -12.07
C GLY A 27 33.40 -12.83 -10.67
N ILE A 28 33.22 -11.74 -9.92
CA ILE A 28 33.76 -11.59 -8.56
C ILE A 28 32.96 -12.36 -7.51
N ASP A 29 33.61 -12.76 -6.41
CA ASP A 29 32.93 -13.35 -5.26
C ASP A 29 32.11 -12.28 -4.50
N ALA A 30 30.85 -12.14 -4.91
CA ALA A 30 29.89 -11.25 -4.27
C ALA A 30 29.69 -11.57 -2.77
N ALA A 31 29.86 -12.82 -2.33
CA ALA A 31 29.62 -13.23 -0.95
C ALA A 31 30.72 -12.72 -0.02
N ALA A 32 31.98 -12.82 -0.44
CA ALA A 32 33.14 -12.33 0.32
C ALA A 32 33.02 -10.84 0.67
N ILE A 33 32.42 -10.04 -0.22
CA ILE A 33 32.19 -8.60 0.00
C ILE A 33 31.23 -8.34 1.17
N TRP A 34 30.27 -9.23 1.42
CA TRP A 34 29.28 -9.06 2.49
C TRP A 34 29.77 -9.52 3.86
N THR A 35 30.83 -10.35 3.93
CA THR A 35 31.34 -10.93 5.19
C THR A 35 31.62 -9.89 6.27
N PRO A 36 32.36 -8.79 6.02
CA PRO A 36 32.62 -7.78 7.06
C PRO A 36 31.35 -7.09 7.56
N THR A 37 30.35 -6.93 6.69
CA THR A 37 29.06 -6.35 7.07
C THR A 37 28.27 -7.31 7.97
N LEU A 38 28.30 -8.61 7.66
CA LEU A 38 27.64 -9.63 8.48
C LEU A 38 28.27 -9.72 9.87
N GLU A 39 29.60 -9.72 9.97
CA GLU A 39 30.32 -9.73 11.25
C GLU A 39 30.00 -8.50 12.10
N LYS A 40 29.97 -7.31 11.49
CA LYS A 40 29.59 -6.07 12.18
C LYS A 40 28.14 -6.09 12.68
N ILE A 41 27.23 -6.69 11.90
CA ILE A 41 25.84 -6.89 12.30
C ILE A 41 25.80 -7.83 13.51
N ASP A 42 26.47 -8.98 13.45
CA ASP A 42 26.50 -9.97 14.52
C ASP A 42 27.01 -9.34 15.83
N ALA A 43 28.17 -8.68 15.80
CA ALA A 43 28.74 -7.97 16.96
C ALA A 43 27.82 -6.85 17.50
N THR A 44 26.98 -6.25 16.66
CA THR A 44 26.02 -5.23 17.11
C THR A 44 24.78 -5.84 17.72
N LEU A 45 24.27 -6.93 17.13
CA LEU A 45 23.14 -7.67 17.69
C LEU A 45 23.50 -8.28 19.05
N ASP A 46 24.70 -8.86 19.20
CA ASP A 46 25.17 -9.44 20.46
C ASP A 46 25.24 -8.39 21.58
N ARG A 47 25.78 -7.20 21.29
CA ARG A 47 25.82 -6.07 22.23
C ARG A 47 24.42 -5.62 22.66
N TRP A 48 23.45 -5.63 21.74
CA TRP A 48 22.07 -5.30 22.09
C TRP A 48 21.37 -6.43 22.84
N ALA A 49 21.64 -7.68 22.50
CA ALA A 49 21.07 -8.85 23.17
C ALA A 49 21.45 -8.88 24.65
N ALA A 50 22.71 -8.52 24.99
CA ALA A 50 23.19 -8.40 26.36
C ALA A 50 22.43 -7.36 27.23
N ARG A 51 21.61 -6.49 26.61
CA ARG A 51 20.77 -5.52 27.33
C ARG A 51 19.32 -5.98 27.51
N HIS A 52 19.00 -7.23 27.15
CA HIS A 52 17.68 -7.85 27.25
C HIS A 52 16.52 -6.97 26.74
N PRO A 53 16.59 -6.47 25.48
CA PRO A 53 15.54 -5.62 24.93
C PRO A 53 14.21 -6.37 24.81
N THR A 54 13.11 -5.63 25.03
CA THR A 54 11.76 -6.13 24.77
C THR A 54 11.57 -6.45 23.27
N LEU A 55 10.54 -7.21 22.90
CA LEU A 55 10.30 -7.55 21.50
C LEU A 55 10.12 -6.31 20.59
N GLU A 56 9.45 -5.25 21.08
CA GLU A 56 9.37 -3.97 20.35
C GLU A 56 10.75 -3.31 20.20
N GLY A 57 11.60 -3.37 21.25
CA GLY A 57 12.98 -2.93 21.16
C GLY A 57 13.77 -3.73 20.11
N ARG A 58 13.65 -5.06 20.14
CA ARG A 58 14.29 -5.97 19.17
C ARG A 58 13.87 -5.66 17.74
N LYS A 59 12.59 -5.42 17.48
CA LYS A 59 12.09 -4.95 16.18
C LYS A 59 12.80 -3.69 15.71
N HIS A 60 12.90 -2.67 16.55
CA HIS A 60 13.58 -1.42 16.18
C HIS A 60 15.08 -1.62 15.94
N ILE A 61 15.73 -2.47 16.74
CA ILE A 61 17.15 -2.82 16.57
C ILE A 61 17.38 -3.58 15.26
N VAL A 62 16.50 -4.50 14.87
CA VAL A 62 16.54 -5.18 13.56
C VAL A 62 16.45 -4.16 12.42
N GLN A 63 15.50 -3.22 12.50
CA GLN A 63 15.36 -2.16 11.49
C GLN A 63 16.62 -1.29 11.40
N MET A 64 17.15 -0.85 12.53
CA MET A 64 18.31 0.04 12.61
C MET A 64 19.61 -0.66 12.17
N THR A 65 19.81 -1.90 12.61
CA THR A 65 21.05 -2.64 12.41
C THR A 65 21.03 -3.37 11.07
N ILE A 66 20.15 -4.36 10.91
CA ILE A 66 20.07 -5.16 9.68
C ILE A 66 19.57 -4.29 8.53
N GLY A 67 18.47 -3.56 8.73
CA GLY A 67 17.92 -2.69 7.69
C GLY A 67 18.88 -1.56 7.32
N GLY A 68 19.34 -0.80 8.31
CA GLY A 68 20.20 0.36 8.12
C GLY A 68 21.58 0.02 7.54
N MET A 69 22.30 -0.95 8.11
CA MET A 69 23.67 -1.27 7.68
C MET A 69 23.73 -1.90 6.29
N THR A 70 22.66 -2.56 5.83
CA THR A 70 22.64 -3.22 4.52
C THR A 70 22.08 -2.35 3.41
N GLN A 71 21.35 -1.26 3.72
CA GLN A 71 20.61 -0.44 2.76
C GLN A 71 21.49 0.11 1.62
N TYR A 72 22.62 0.72 1.98
CA TYR A 72 23.52 1.32 0.99
C TYR A 72 24.11 0.27 0.05
N LEU A 73 24.72 -0.78 0.61
CA LEU A 73 25.41 -1.79 -0.18
C LEU A 73 24.44 -2.59 -1.07
N THR A 74 23.23 -2.88 -0.56
CA THR A 74 22.17 -3.49 -1.37
C THR A 74 21.82 -2.63 -2.58
N LYS A 75 21.67 -1.31 -2.37
CA LYS A 75 21.36 -0.38 -3.46
C LYS A 75 22.51 -0.27 -4.46
N ALA A 76 23.75 -0.25 -4.00
CA ALA A 76 24.91 0.02 -4.85
C ALA A 76 25.30 -1.18 -5.75
N GLN A 77 25.23 -2.41 -5.23
CA GLN A 77 25.76 -3.60 -5.90
C GLN A 77 24.84 -4.83 -5.84
N GLY A 78 23.65 -4.71 -5.24
CA GLY A 78 22.73 -5.83 -5.02
C GLY A 78 23.10 -6.70 -3.82
N MET A 79 22.16 -7.51 -3.36
CA MET A 79 22.36 -8.50 -2.29
C MET A 79 22.14 -9.92 -2.82
N PRO A 80 23.14 -10.82 -2.74
CA PRO A 80 22.95 -12.22 -3.10
C PRO A 80 21.88 -12.90 -2.24
N THR A 81 21.10 -13.81 -2.83
CA THR A 81 19.99 -14.50 -2.14
C THR A 81 20.42 -15.21 -0.86
N HIS A 82 21.60 -15.85 -0.85
CA HIS A 82 22.09 -16.54 0.34
C HIS A 82 22.48 -15.56 1.47
N VAL A 83 22.96 -14.35 1.15
CA VAL A 83 23.24 -13.29 2.13
C VAL A 83 21.93 -12.78 2.72
N GLU A 84 20.91 -12.56 1.88
CA GLU A 84 19.57 -12.18 2.34
C GLU A 84 19.00 -13.21 3.31
N GLN A 85 19.05 -14.49 2.96
CA GLN A 85 18.58 -15.59 3.83
C GLN A 85 19.34 -15.64 5.16
N ARG A 86 20.66 -15.43 5.16
CA ARG A 86 21.49 -15.35 6.37
C ARG A 86 21.09 -14.19 7.28
N LEU A 87 20.74 -13.03 6.70
CA LEU A 87 20.28 -11.85 7.44
C LEU A 87 18.86 -12.05 8.00
N VAL A 88 17.96 -12.67 7.24
CA VAL A 88 16.61 -13.03 7.71
C VAL A 88 16.71 -14.01 8.88
N LYS A 89 17.61 -15.01 8.81
CA LYS A 89 17.86 -15.94 9.92
C LYS A 89 18.36 -15.22 11.16
N ARG A 90 19.31 -14.28 11.02
CA ARG A 90 19.82 -13.43 12.13
C ARG A 90 18.71 -12.59 12.75
N ALA A 91 17.89 -11.93 11.92
CA ALA A 91 16.76 -11.14 12.40
C ALA A 91 15.79 -12.00 13.24
N ARG A 92 15.45 -13.20 12.75
CA ARG A 92 14.58 -14.14 13.46
C ARG A 92 15.20 -14.61 14.78
N ALA A 93 16.46 -15.06 14.76
CA ALA A 93 17.16 -15.50 15.96
C ALA A 93 17.23 -14.38 17.01
N PHE A 94 17.55 -13.16 16.58
CA PHE A 94 17.61 -12.00 17.47
C PHE A 94 16.24 -11.62 18.04
N LEU A 95 15.15 -11.68 17.26
CA LEU A 95 13.80 -11.39 17.75
C LEU A 95 13.35 -12.36 18.86
N TRP A 96 13.74 -13.63 18.74
CA TRP A 96 13.32 -14.72 19.63
C TRP A 96 14.38 -15.18 20.63
N ASP A 97 15.43 -14.38 20.82
CA ASP A 97 16.48 -14.66 21.80
C ASP A 97 17.18 -16.02 21.60
N GLY A 98 17.43 -16.37 20.33
CA GLY A 98 18.11 -17.62 19.97
C GLY A 98 17.24 -18.87 20.07
N LYS A 99 15.98 -18.77 20.49
CA LYS A 99 15.07 -19.92 20.60
C LYS A 99 14.84 -20.59 19.24
N TRP A 100 15.04 -21.90 19.19
CA TRP A 100 14.84 -22.71 17.98
C TRP A 100 13.38 -22.74 17.53
N GLN A 101 12.48 -22.99 18.49
CA GLN A 101 11.04 -22.90 18.26
C GLN A 101 10.57 -21.46 18.44
N THR A 102 10.00 -20.90 17.38
CA THR A 102 9.44 -19.54 17.41
C THR A 102 7.92 -19.64 17.40
N PRO A 103 7.23 -19.04 18.38
CA PRO A 103 5.80 -19.26 18.56
C PRO A 103 4.94 -18.57 17.48
N ILE A 104 5.48 -17.52 16.85
CA ILE A 104 4.77 -16.74 15.83
C ILE A 104 5.51 -16.81 14.51
N SER A 105 4.75 -17.01 13.43
CA SER A 105 5.29 -17.09 12.08
C SER A 105 5.97 -15.79 11.65
N ARG A 106 6.92 -15.91 10.73
CA ARG A 106 7.58 -14.74 10.12
C ARG A 106 6.58 -13.82 9.43
N ASP A 107 5.61 -14.39 8.72
CA ASP A 107 4.69 -13.62 7.90
C ASP A 107 3.73 -12.80 8.77
N THR A 108 3.28 -13.36 9.90
CA THR A 108 2.54 -12.64 10.96
C THR A 108 3.40 -11.52 11.56
N LEU A 109 4.69 -11.73 11.84
CA LEU A 109 5.56 -10.66 12.36
C LEU A 109 5.68 -9.47 11.40
N HIS A 110 5.71 -9.72 10.09
CA HIS A 110 5.75 -8.66 9.07
C HIS A 110 4.40 -7.98 8.85
N ALA A 111 3.28 -8.64 9.20
CA ALA A 111 1.94 -8.11 9.01
C ALA A 111 1.72 -6.76 9.75
N PRO A 112 0.77 -5.92 9.28
CA PRO A 112 0.36 -4.72 9.99
C PRO A 112 -0.18 -5.02 11.39
N ILE A 113 -0.12 -4.02 12.26
CA ILE A 113 -0.65 -4.12 13.64
C ILE A 113 -2.15 -4.41 13.63
N ASP A 114 -2.88 -3.86 12.66
CA ASP A 114 -4.34 -3.94 12.57
C ASP A 114 -4.90 -5.35 12.36
N ILE A 115 -4.03 -6.32 12.08
CA ILE A 115 -4.38 -7.75 11.91
C ILE A 115 -3.46 -8.66 12.74
N GLY A 116 -2.93 -8.12 13.85
CA GLY A 116 -2.11 -8.85 14.82
C GLY A 116 -0.62 -8.89 14.53
N GLY A 117 -0.15 -8.32 13.44
CA GLY A 117 1.27 -8.28 13.18
C GLY A 117 2.05 -7.28 14.03
N ARG A 118 3.37 -7.27 13.86
CA ARG A 118 4.26 -6.29 14.51
C ARG A 118 4.95 -5.35 13.53
N ALA A 119 4.64 -5.42 12.23
CA ALA A 119 5.28 -4.63 11.19
C ALA A 119 6.83 -4.68 11.26
N VAL A 120 7.37 -5.88 11.51
CA VAL A 120 8.83 -6.15 11.45
C VAL A 120 9.32 -6.01 10.00
N LEU A 121 10.54 -5.51 9.82
CA LEU A 121 11.18 -5.35 8.50
C LEU A 121 11.14 -6.63 7.68
N ASP A 122 10.51 -6.58 6.50
CA ASP A 122 10.60 -7.61 5.48
C ASP A 122 11.77 -7.29 4.55
N LEU A 123 12.94 -7.90 4.82
CA LEU A 123 14.17 -7.60 4.10
C LEU A 123 14.05 -7.91 2.59
N ALA A 124 13.36 -9.00 2.24
CA ALA A 124 13.14 -9.40 0.85
C ALA A 124 12.27 -8.38 0.12
N ALA A 125 11.15 -7.95 0.72
CA ALA A 125 10.31 -6.89 0.12
C ALA A 125 11.07 -5.56 -0.02
N ARG A 126 11.97 -5.23 0.92
CA ARG A 126 12.82 -4.05 0.82
C ARG A 126 13.83 -4.17 -0.33
N ASN A 127 14.45 -5.33 -0.51
CA ASN A 127 15.38 -5.58 -1.62
C ASN A 127 14.65 -5.47 -2.95
N GLU A 128 13.47 -6.07 -3.08
CA GLU A 128 12.62 -5.95 -4.28
C GLU A 128 12.19 -4.50 -4.55
N ALA A 129 11.93 -3.71 -3.51
CA ALA A 129 11.67 -2.28 -3.63
C ALA A 129 12.89 -1.50 -4.14
N ILE A 130 14.11 -1.89 -3.76
CA ILE A 130 15.36 -1.32 -4.27
C ILE A 130 15.53 -1.66 -5.76
N GLU A 131 15.23 -2.90 -6.17
CA GLU A 131 15.26 -3.29 -7.60
C GLU A 131 14.28 -2.45 -8.43
N LEU A 132 13.08 -2.14 -7.90
CA LEU A 132 12.16 -1.22 -8.59
C LEU A 132 12.69 0.21 -8.71
N MET A 133 13.58 0.66 -7.83
CA MET A 133 14.28 1.95 -8.00
C MET A 133 15.28 1.90 -9.16
N TRP A 134 15.96 0.78 -9.36
CA TRP A 134 16.80 0.58 -10.54
C TRP A 134 15.99 0.55 -11.83
N VAL A 135 14.81 -0.09 -11.82
CA VAL A 135 13.88 -0.05 -12.96
C VAL A 135 13.42 1.38 -13.25
N LYS A 136 13.10 2.16 -12.21
CA LYS A 136 12.76 3.59 -12.34
C LYS A 136 13.88 4.39 -13.00
N GLU A 137 15.12 4.23 -12.53
CA GLU A 137 16.27 4.96 -13.10
C GLU A 137 16.59 4.51 -14.53
N TYR A 138 16.45 3.22 -14.85
CA TYR A 138 16.62 2.71 -16.21
C TYR A 138 15.60 3.32 -17.20
N LEU A 139 14.35 3.42 -16.76
CA LEU A 139 13.21 3.92 -17.53
C LEU A 139 13.01 5.44 -17.40
N ARG A 140 13.98 6.16 -16.82
CA ARG A 140 14.02 7.64 -16.85
C ARG A 140 14.47 8.12 -18.24
N ILE A 141 13.63 7.86 -19.24
CA ILE A 141 13.87 8.17 -20.66
C ILE A 141 13.50 9.65 -20.91
N ASP A 142 14.34 10.53 -20.38
CA ASP A 142 14.24 11.99 -20.48
C ASP A 142 15.64 12.63 -20.59
N GLY A 143 15.73 13.96 -20.53
CA GLY A 143 17.01 14.67 -20.60
C GLY A 143 17.97 14.42 -19.44
N GLN A 144 17.52 13.72 -18.38
CA GLN A 144 18.33 13.32 -17.23
C GLN A 144 18.64 11.83 -17.24
N ARG A 145 18.48 11.12 -18.36
CA ARG A 145 18.74 9.67 -18.43
C ARG A 145 20.16 9.32 -18.00
N PRO A 146 20.37 8.36 -17.09
CA PRO A 146 21.71 8.05 -16.61
C PRO A 146 22.53 7.30 -17.67
N LEU A 147 23.84 7.60 -17.78
CA LEU A 147 24.74 7.05 -18.80
C LEU A 147 24.72 5.51 -18.84
N TRP A 148 24.67 4.86 -17.68
CA TRP A 148 24.65 3.39 -17.60
C TRP A 148 23.42 2.77 -18.28
N ALA A 149 22.29 3.49 -18.36
CA ALA A 149 21.09 2.98 -19.02
C ALA A 149 21.28 2.85 -20.53
N HIS A 150 22.09 3.71 -21.16
CA HIS A 150 22.46 3.58 -22.57
C HIS A 150 23.35 2.36 -22.81
N VAL A 151 24.29 2.09 -21.90
CA VAL A 151 25.09 0.85 -21.92
C VAL A 151 24.19 -0.37 -21.74
N ALA A 152 23.22 -0.31 -20.82
CA ALA A 152 22.25 -1.36 -20.62
C ALA A 152 21.42 -1.64 -21.88
N ASP A 153 20.91 -0.60 -22.56
CA ASP A 153 20.20 -0.76 -23.83
C ASP A 153 21.05 -1.52 -24.86
N ALA A 154 22.32 -1.13 -25.04
CA ALA A 154 23.25 -1.78 -25.97
C ALA A 154 23.55 -3.24 -25.61
N LEU A 155 23.68 -3.56 -24.32
CA LEU A 155 23.87 -4.93 -23.82
C LEU A 155 22.62 -5.79 -24.06
N LEU A 156 21.43 -5.24 -23.80
CA LEU A 156 20.16 -5.95 -24.01
C LEU A 156 19.89 -6.19 -25.49
N ALA A 157 20.25 -5.25 -26.36
CA ALA A 157 20.11 -5.36 -27.80
C ALA A 157 21.09 -6.39 -28.40
N ARG A 158 22.25 -6.64 -27.77
CA ARG A 158 23.29 -7.55 -28.29
C ARG A 158 22.79 -8.95 -28.58
N ASP A 159 22.00 -9.48 -27.66
CA ASP A 159 21.53 -10.86 -27.66
C ASP A 159 20.00 -10.87 -27.48
N SER A 160 19.24 -10.47 -28.50
CA SER A 160 17.77 -10.43 -28.45
C SER A 160 17.13 -11.75 -28.94
N LEU A 161 16.04 -12.14 -28.29
CA LEU A 161 15.16 -13.22 -28.72
C LEU A 161 14.28 -12.64 -29.84
N HIS A 162 14.16 -13.35 -30.97
CA HIS A 162 13.32 -12.98 -32.14
C HIS A 162 13.93 -12.03 -33.18
N THR A 163 15.23 -11.78 -33.14
CA THR A 163 15.97 -11.04 -34.17
C THR A 163 16.88 -12.00 -34.95
N SER A 164 16.39 -12.51 -36.07
CA SER A 164 17.23 -13.25 -37.02
C SER A 164 17.96 -12.24 -37.91
N GLY A 165 19.16 -11.82 -37.53
CA GLY A 165 20.04 -10.97 -38.34
C GLY A 165 20.60 -9.74 -37.63
N ARG A 166 21.73 -9.22 -38.16
CA ARG A 166 22.47 -8.05 -37.63
C ARG A 166 21.66 -6.75 -37.75
N GLU A 167 20.89 -6.59 -38.83
CA GLU A 167 20.04 -5.43 -39.13
C GLU A 167 18.92 -5.23 -38.10
N THR A 168 18.41 -6.31 -37.51
CA THR A 168 17.34 -6.24 -36.51
C THR A 168 17.86 -5.80 -35.14
N ARG A 169 19.17 -5.87 -34.90
CA ARG A 169 19.81 -5.42 -33.65
C ARG A 169 19.87 -3.90 -33.55
N GLU A 170 20.10 -3.20 -34.65
CA GLU A 170 20.15 -1.73 -34.68
C GLU A 170 18.78 -1.11 -34.41
N LEU A 171 17.71 -1.87 -34.68
CA LEU A 171 16.34 -1.48 -34.37
C LEU A 171 15.98 -1.68 -32.88
N CYS A 172 16.76 -2.43 -32.11
CA CYS A 172 16.49 -2.71 -30.70
C CYS A 172 16.98 -1.56 -29.80
N LEU A 173 16.09 -0.60 -29.52
CA LEU A 173 16.40 0.56 -28.68
C LEU A 173 16.09 0.30 -27.21
N ASN A 174 14.85 -0.08 -26.90
CA ASN A 174 14.44 -0.33 -25.51
C ASN A 174 13.32 -1.38 -25.44
N PRO A 175 13.50 -2.48 -24.68
CA PRO A 175 12.53 -3.57 -24.63
C PRO A 175 11.24 -3.22 -23.87
N PHE A 176 11.20 -2.09 -23.14
CA PHE A 176 9.98 -1.57 -22.52
C PHE A 176 9.22 -0.57 -23.40
N LEU A 177 9.80 -0.11 -24.52
CA LEU A 177 9.10 0.72 -25.51
C LEU A 177 8.71 -0.06 -26.77
N GLN A 178 9.40 -1.16 -27.04
CA GLN A 178 9.23 -1.99 -28.23
C GLN A 178 8.75 -3.40 -27.86
N SER A 179 8.50 -4.21 -28.88
CA SER A 179 7.92 -5.55 -28.71
C SER A 179 8.95 -6.69 -28.70
N TRP A 180 10.25 -6.42 -28.72
CA TRP A 180 11.31 -7.43 -28.63
C TRP A 180 11.72 -7.72 -27.18
N LEU A 181 12.37 -8.86 -26.94
CA LEU A 181 12.87 -9.25 -25.61
C LEU A 181 14.35 -9.65 -25.64
N PRO A 182 15.13 -9.29 -24.61
CA PRO A 182 16.51 -9.74 -24.48
C PRO A 182 16.59 -11.24 -24.09
N ARG A 183 17.66 -11.92 -24.49
CA ARG A 183 17.96 -13.31 -24.10
C ARG A 183 18.41 -13.35 -22.65
N ALA A 184 17.61 -13.97 -21.78
CA ALA A 184 17.82 -13.98 -20.33
C ALA A 184 19.17 -14.54 -19.83
N SER A 185 19.87 -15.34 -20.64
CA SER A 185 21.20 -15.87 -20.33
C SER A 185 22.34 -14.88 -20.59
N ALA A 186 22.12 -13.89 -21.46
CA ALA A 186 23.11 -12.90 -21.85
C ALA A 186 23.03 -11.59 -21.06
N ILE A 187 22.03 -11.44 -20.19
CA ILE A 187 21.81 -10.25 -19.37
C ILE A 187 22.65 -10.34 -18.09
N PRO A 188 23.46 -9.31 -17.76
CA PRO A 188 24.17 -9.22 -16.48
C PRO A 188 23.24 -9.40 -15.28
N THR A 189 23.74 -9.98 -14.18
CA THR A 189 22.95 -10.35 -13.00
C THR A 189 22.13 -9.18 -12.43
N GLN A 190 22.72 -7.98 -12.35
CA GLN A 190 22.04 -6.78 -11.84
C GLN A 190 20.86 -6.38 -12.74
N LEU A 191 21.06 -6.32 -14.06
CA LEU A 191 19.98 -6.01 -15.00
C LEU A 191 18.90 -7.11 -14.99
N LYS A 192 19.30 -8.37 -14.83
CA LYS A 192 18.37 -9.50 -14.71
C LYS A 192 17.49 -9.38 -13.46
N ALA A 193 18.02 -8.91 -12.34
CA ALA A 193 17.26 -8.65 -11.12
C ALA A 193 16.21 -7.54 -11.32
N ALA A 194 16.63 -6.41 -11.91
CA ALA A 194 15.72 -5.31 -12.24
C ALA A 194 14.60 -5.76 -13.22
N PHE A 195 14.92 -6.49 -14.29
CA PHE A 195 13.92 -7.02 -15.23
C PHE A 195 12.97 -8.03 -14.57
N LYS A 196 13.50 -8.89 -13.68
CA LYS A 196 12.68 -9.82 -12.92
C LYS A 196 11.70 -9.08 -12.01
N ALA A 197 12.15 -8.03 -11.31
CA ALA A 197 11.29 -7.17 -10.49
C ALA A 197 10.24 -6.45 -11.34
N ALA A 198 10.64 -5.87 -12.47
CA ALA A 198 9.75 -5.21 -13.41
C ALA A 198 8.63 -6.16 -13.89
N LYS A 199 8.98 -7.38 -14.29
CA LYS A 199 8.00 -8.40 -14.69
C LYS A 199 7.12 -8.83 -13.52
N LYS A 200 7.70 -9.13 -12.35
CA LYS A 200 7.00 -9.60 -11.16
C LYS A 200 5.91 -8.62 -10.71
N TYR A 201 6.21 -7.32 -10.79
CA TYR A 201 5.30 -6.26 -10.35
C TYR A 201 4.57 -5.58 -11.50
N GLY A 202 4.55 -6.16 -12.70
CA GLY A 202 3.78 -5.66 -13.84
C GLY A 202 4.15 -4.23 -14.23
N VAL A 203 5.44 -3.95 -14.43
CA VAL A 203 5.84 -2.68 -15.04
C VAL A 203 5.41 -2.69 -16.51
N ARG A 204 4.56 -1.74 -16.90
CA ARG A 204 4.10 -1.60 -18.28
C ARG A 204 3.82 -0.14 -18.62
N ARG A 205 3.66 0.13 -19.92
CA ARG A 205 3.13 1.38 -20.43
C ARG A 205 1.64 1.44 -20.13
N GLU A 206 1.19 2.43 -19.36
CA GLU A 206 -0.22 2.57 -19.00
C GLU A 206 -0.60 4.02 -18.70
N GLY A 207 -1.73 4.45 -19.25
CA GLY A 207 -2.28 5.79 -19.06
C GLY A 207 -3.69 5.87 -19.67
N LEU A 208 -4.44 6.89 -19.25
CA LEU A 208 -5.77 7.17 -19.81
C LEU A 208 -5.64 7.72 -21.23
N ALA A 209 -4.79 8.75 -21.39
CA ALA A 209 -4.32 9.29 -22.65
C ALA A 209 -2.90 9.85 -22.47
N PHE A 210 -2.21 10.14 -23.58
CA PHE A 210 -0.86 10.72 -23.59
C PHE A 210 -0.83 11.94 -24.52
N GLU A 211 -0.04 12.95 -24.15
CA GLU A 211 0.18 14.11 -25.02
C GLU A 211 0.90 13.69 -26.31
N ARG A 212 0.62 14.36 -27.44
CA ARG A 212 1.26 14.04 -28.73
C ARG A 212 2.78 14.08 -28.67
N LYS A 213 3.36 14.93 -27.83
CA LYS A 213 4.81 14.97 -27.61
C LYS A 213 5.37 13.61 -27.16
N ILE A 214 4.68 12.92 -26.24
CA ILE A 214 5.08 11.58 -25.79
C ILE A 214 4.88 10.55 -26.91
N LEU A 215 3.73 10.60 -27.59
CA LEU A 215 3.42 9.68 -28.69
C LEU A 215 4.45 9.78 -29.82
N ARG A 216 4.78 11.01 -30.25
CA ARG A 216 5.79 11.28 -31.28
C ARG A 216 7.19 10.82 -30.89
N ALA A 217 7.53 10.82 -29.60
CA ALA A 217 8.82 10.35 -29.11
C ALA A 217 8.94 8.81 -29.09
N MET A 218 7.85 8.06 -29.22
CA MET A 218 7.88 6.60 -29.23
C MET A 218 8.65 6.07 -30.46
N PRO A 219 9.35 4.93 -30.34
CA PRO A 219 10.00 4.29 -31.48
C PRO A 219 8.95 3.67 -32.42
N ILE A 220 9.00 4.01 -33.71
CA ILE A 220 8.06 3.45 -34.71
C ILE A 220 8.39 1.99 -35.04
N TRP A 221 9.69 1.67 -35.16
CA TRP A 221 10.12 0.30 -35.44
C TRP A 221 9.85 -0.60 -34.25
N MET A 222 9.18 -1.73 -34.49
CA MET A 222 8.78 -2.68 -33.44
C MET A 222 8.00 -2.03 -32.29
N HIS A 223 7.25 -0.95 -32.55
CA HIS A 223 6.47 -0.20 -31.56
C HIS A 223 5.71 -1.16 -30.62
N GLY A 224 5.86 -0.95 -29.31
CA GLY A 224 5.46 -1.93 -28.31
C GLY A 224 3.95 -2.16 -28.19
N GLU A 225 3.15 -1.23 -28.69
CA GLU A 225 1.67 -1.24 -28.61
C GLU A 225 1.02 -1.37 -29.99
N ALA A 226 1.82 -1.50 -31.06
CA ALA A 226 1.32 -1.67 -32.40
C ALA A 226 0.83 -3.10 -32.65
N HIS A 227 -0.03 -3.26 -33.67
CA HIS A 227 -0.42 -4.57 -34.14
C HIS A 227 0.81 -5.43 -34.49
N PRO A 228 0.86 -6.74 -34.17
CA PRO A 228 2.03 -7.59 -34.40
C PRO A 228 2.55 -7.62 -35.84
N HIS A 229 1.69 -7.28 -36.81
CA HIS A 229 2.05 -7.12 -38.22
C HIS A 229 3.22 -6.13 -38.44
N ILE A 230 3.38 -5.12 -37.59
CA ILE A 230 4.42 -4.09 -37.74
C ILE A 230 5.82 -4.69 -37.90
N ARG A 231 6.11 -5.85 -37.29
CA ARG A 231 7.40 -6.53 -37.40
C ARG A 231 7.72 -7.01 -38.82
N ARG A 232 6.69 -7.32 -39.61
CA ARG A 232 6.86 -7.74 -41.01
C ARG A 232 7.24 -6.57 -41.92
N LEU A 233 7.11 -5.33 -41.44
CA LEU A 233 7.41 -4.12 -42.19
C LEU A 233 8.88 -3.69 -42.07
N ASN A 234 9.72 -4.43 -41.33
CA ASN A 234 11.09 -4.03 -41.02
C ASN A 234 12.09 -4.26 -42.17
N HIS A 235 11.86 -5.23 -43.06
CA HIS A 235 12.91 -5.77 -43.95
C HIS A 235 12.65 -5.55 -45.46
N SER A 236 12.10 -4.40 -45.84
CA SER A 236 11.97 -4.03 -47.26
C SER A 236 13.04 -3.02 -47.67
N ARG A 237 13.34 -2.91 -48.98
CA ARG A 237 14.21 -1.84 -49.53
C ARG A 237 13.73 -0.44 -49.13
N ALA A 238 12.42 -0.23 -49.07
CA ALA A 238 11.84 1.02 -48.59
C ALA A 238 12.13 1.22 -47.09
N SER A 239 12.05 0.15 -46.29
CA SER A 239 12.35 0.19 -44.86
C SER A 239 13.84 0.46 -44.58
N GLU A 240 14.74 -0.15 -45.34
CA GLU A 240 16.19 0.15 -45.32
C GLU A 240 16.45 1.62 -45.66
N CYS A 241 15.89 2.10 -46.77
CA CYS A 241 16.01 3.50 -47.18
C CYS A 241 15.44 4.46 -46.12
N LEU A 242 14.30 4.12 -45.51
CA LEU A 242 13.70 4.91 -44.43
C LEU A 242 14.64 5.03 -43.21
N ARG A 243 15.33 3.96 -42.83
CA ARG A 243 16.28 3.98 -41.71
C ARG A 243 17.55 4.75 -42.03
N GLU A 244 18.18 4.42 -43.15
CA GLU A 244 19.54 4.89 -43.46
C GLU A 244 19.55 6.29 -44.06
N LYS A 245 18.56 6.61 -44.91
CA LYS A 245 18.52 7.86 -45.68
C LYS A 245 17.53 8.87 -45.10
N HIS A 246 16.32 8.43 -44.74
CA HIS A 246 15.33 9.33 -44.14
C HIS A 246 15.51 9.52 -42.63
N GLY A 247 16.34 8.71 -41.96
CA GLY A 247 16.54 8.81 -40.52
C GLY A 247 15.28 8.48 -39.69
N LEU A 248 14.36 7.67 -40.23
CA LEU A 248 13.11 7.31 -39.56
C LEU A 248 13.39 6.47 -38.31
N THR A 249 13.18 7.04 -37.13
CA THR A 249 13.36 6.35 -35.84
C THR A 249 12.12 6.41 -34.95
N SER A 250 11.41 7.53 -34.96
CA SER A 250 10.31 7.84 -34.08
C SER A 250 8.96 7.87 -34.81
N VAL A 251 7.87 7.81 -34.06
CA VAL A 251 6.51 8.03 -34.57
C VAL A 251 6.37 9.46 -35.11
N GLY A 252 7.05 10.44 -34.51
CA GLY A 252 7.07 11.83 -34.97
C GLY A 252 7.71 11.97 -36.35
N ASP A 253 8.84 11.29 -36.59
CA ASP A 253 9.50 11.28 -37.91
C ASP A 253 8.56 10.65 -38.95
N ALA A 254 7.87 9.57 -38.59
CA ALA A 254 6.89 8.90 -39.46
C ALA A 254 5.73 9.84 -39.84
N GLU A 255 5.18 10.56 -38.86
CA GLU A 255 4.09 11.53 -39.05
C GLU A 255 4.52 12.69 -39.98
N GLU A 256 5.78 13.15 -39.87
CA GLU A 256 6.32 14.19 -40.75
C GLU A 256 6.49 13.72 -42.19
N ILE A 257 7.01 12.50 -42.38
CA ILE A 257 7.14 11.87 -43.71
C ILE A 257 5.76 11.60 -44.33
N GLU A 258 4.75 11.21 -43.54
CA GLU A 258 3.39 11.02 -44.05
C GLU A 258 2.76 12.35 -44.47
N ARG A 259 2.99 13.44 -43.73
CA ARG A 259 2.55 14.78 -44.12
C ARG A 259 3.14 15.20 -45.46
N GLU A 260 4.41 14.88 -45.71
CA GLU A 260 5.05 15.08 -47.02
C GLU A 260 4.41 14.25 -48.14
N ALA A 261 3.99 13.02 -47.83
CA ALA A 261 3.30 12.15 -48.77
C ALA A 261 1.91 12.67 -49.20
N ASN A 262 1.25 13.42 -48.31
CA ASN A 262 -0.07 14.03 -48.54
C ASN A 262 -0.01 15.36 -49.30
N HIS A 263 1.15 15.73 -49.87
CA HIS A 263 1.28 16.93 -50.69
C HIS A 263 0.30 16.90 -51.89
N PRO A 264 -0.45 17.97 -52.20
CA PRO A 264 -1.50 17.95 -53.24
C PRO A 264 -1.03 17.52 -54.63
N GLU A 265 0.22 17.86 -54.98
CA GLU A 265 0.83 17.49 -56.27
C GLU A 265 1.43 16.07 -56.31
N HIS A 266 1.35 15.33 -55.21
CA HIS A 266 1.93 14.00 -55.13
C HIS A 266 1.24 13.02 -56.08
N ARG A 267 2.03 12.15 -56.69
CA ARG A 267 1.58 11.11 -57.62
C ARG A 267 2.21 9.78 -57.23
N PRO A 268 1.49 8.65 -57.36
CA PRO A 268 1.96 7.33 -56.94
C PRO A 268 3.01 6.74 -57.90
N THR A 269 4.17 7.39 -58.00
CA THR A 269 5.27 7.03 -58.91
C THR A 269 6.62 7.42 -58.33
N ARG A 270 7.67 6.67 -58.65
CA ARG A 270 9.06 6.97 -58.24
C ARG A 270 9.57 8.30 -58.80
N HIS A 271 8.99 8.77 -59.90
CA HIS A 271 9.39 10.01 -60.59
C HIS A 271 8.46 11.20 -60.30
N CYS A 272 7.65 11.14 -59.23
CA CYS A 272 6.75 12.24 -58.89
C CYS A 272 7.51 13.55 -58.74
N SER A 273 7.02 14.62 -59.38
CA SER A 273 7.66 15.93 -59.39
C SER A 273 7.32 16.80 -58.19
N CYS A 274 6.52 16.36 -57.20
CA CYS A 274 6.19 17.20 -56.05
C CYS A 274 7.46 17.60 -55.25
N PRO A 275 7.46 18.75 -54.54
CA PRO A 275 8.62 19.21 -53.79
C PRO A 275 9.19 18.17 -52.81
N PRO A 276 8.38 17.43 -52.02
CA PRO A 276 8.91 16.41 -51.12
C PRO A 276 9.61 15.26 -51.84
N CYS A 277 9.03 14.74 -52.93
CA CYS A 277 9.67 13.69 -53.72
C CYS A 277 10.98 14.15 -54.38
N ARG A 278 11.04 15.42 -54.83
CA ARG A 278 12.29 16.00 -55.33
C ARG A 278 13.34 16.10 -54.23
N SER A 279 12.99 16.68 -53.08
CA SER A 279 13.87 16.79 -51.92
C SER A 279 14.40 15.42 -51.48
N ALA A 280 13.53 14.41 -51.37
CA ALA A 280 13.95 13.06 -51.03
C ALA A 280 14.96 12.47 -52.03
N ARG A 281 14.80 12.72 -53.33
CA ARG A 281 15.77 12.27 -54.35
C ARG A 281 17.08 13.06 -54.31
N THR A 282 17.02 14.39 -54.18
CA THR A 282 18.21 15.25 -54.30
C THR A 282 19.01 15.34 -53.01
N ASN A 283 18.33 15.42 -51.86
CA ASN A 283 18.95 15.72 -50.57
C ASN A 283 19.19 14.45 -49.75
N LEU A 284 18.33 13.43 -49.91
CA LEU A 284 18.42 12.18 -49.16
C LEU A 284 18.86 11.00 -50.05
N ASP A 285 19.11 11.20 -51.35
CA ASP A 285 19.48 10.13 -52.27
C ASP A 285 18.46 8.95 -52.30
N CYS A 286 17.17 9.25 -52.11
CA CYS A 286 16.09 8.25 -52.11
C CYS A 286 15.61 7.95 -53.54
N ASN A 287 15.91 6.76 -54.05
CA ASN A 287 15.55 6.35 -55.42
C ASN A 287 14.05 6.13 -55.66
N HIS A 288 13.25 5.92 -54.62
CA HIS A 288 11.81 5.64 -54.75
C HIS A 288 10.98 6.26 -53.60
N PRO A 289 10.84 7.60 -53.55
CA PRO A 289 10.18 8.28 -52.43
C PRO A 289 8.76 7.79 -52.14
N HIS A 290 7.97 7.53 -53.19
CA HIS A 290 6.60 7.02 -53.03
C HIS A 290 6.52 5.69 -52.25
N ALA A 291 7.48 4.78 -52.41
CA ALA A 291 7.48 3.50 -51.71
C ALA A 291 7.86 3.68 -50.23
N CYS A 292 8.73 4.63 -49.93
CA CYS A 292 9.06 5.03 -48.55
C CYS A 292 7.85 5.67 -47.87
N PHE A 293 7.11 6.52 -48.58
CA PHE A 293 5.87 7.10 -48.08
C PHE A 293 4.79 6.05 -47.79
N GLN A 294 4.56 5.12 -48.72
CA GLN A 294 3.63 4.01 -48.50
C GLN A 294 4.04 3.15 -47.30
N ARG A 295 5.34 2.81 -47.21
CA ARG A 295 5.85 2.03 -46.07
C ARG A 295 5.68 2.75 -44.74
N THR A 296 5.81 4.08 -44.73
CA THR A 296 5.58 4.91 -43.55
C THR A 296 4.10 4.88 -43.14
N ALA A 297 3.18 5.01 -44.10
CA ALA A 297 1.75 4.85 -43.85
C ALA A 297 1.41 3.46 -43.31
N ASP A 298 2.00 2.39 -43.86
CA ASP A 298 1.80 1.02 -43.36
C ASP A 298 2.23 0.87 -41.89
N LEU A 299 3.34 1.50 -41.49
CA LEU A 299 3.83 1.51 -40.11
C LEU A 299 2.86 2.25 -39.17
N LEU A 300 2.42 3.45 -39.56
CA LEU A 300 1.50 4.26 -38.77
C LEU A 300 0.12 3.60 -38.64
N ASN A 301 -0.37 2.93 -39.70
CA ASN A 301 -1.64 2.22 -39.70
C ASN A 301 -1.65 0.98 -38.79
N CYS A 302 -0.49 0.54 -38.29
CA CYS A 302 -0.41 -0.50 -37.26
C CYS A 302 -0.63 0.05 -35.84
N LEU A 303 -0.65 1.37 -35.65
CA LEU A 303 -0.84 2.00 -34.34
C LEU A 303 -2.32 2.02 -33.96
N PRO A 304 -2.70 1.58 -32.74
CA PRO A 304 -4.05 1.76 -32.23
C PRO A 304 -4.34 3.23 -31.89
N GLU A 305 -5.63 3.59 -31.80
CA GLU A 305 -6.12 4.97 -31.61
C GLU A 305 -5.40 5.75 -30.49
N LYS A 306 -5.22 5.15 -29.32
CA LYS A 306 -4.53 5.80 -28.18
C LYS A 306 -3.09 6.17 -28.47
N TRP A 307 -2.43 5.39 -29.32
CA TRP A 307 -1.00 5.48 -29.61
C TRP A 307 -0.68 6.15 -30.95
N ASP A 308 -1.71 6.45 -31.76
CA ASP A 308 -1.58 7.14 -33.05
C ASP A 308 -1.78 8.67 -32.86
N PRO A 309 -0.73 9.52 -33.07
CA PRO A 309 -0.83 10.96 -32.88
C PRO A 309 -1.75 11.67 -33.89
N ARG A 310 -2.09 11.00 -35.01
CA ARG A 310 -2.95 11.54 -36.08
C ARG A 310 -4.42 11.56 -35.69
N GLN A 311 -4.81 10.68 -34.77
CA GLN A 311 -6.18 10.61 -34.27
C GLN A 311 -6.45 11.77 -33.29
N PRO A 312 -7.70 12.24 -33.14
CA PRO A 312 -8.08 13.18 -32.09
C PRO A 312 -7.60 12.70 -30.71
N LYS A 313 -7.17 13.63 -29.87
CA LYS A 313 -6.68 13.34 -28.51
C LYS A 313 -7.41 14.20 -27.48
N PRO A 314 -7.59 13.72 -26.24
CA PRO A 314 -8.20 14.53 -25.18
C PRO A 314 -7.52 15.89 -24.97
N GLU A 315 -6.21 15.99 -25.19
CA GLU A 315 -5.49 17.27 -25.10
C GLU A 315 -6.03 18.36 -26.04
N ASP A 316 -6.69 18.01 -27.15
CA ASP A 316 -7.27 18.95 -28.12
C ASP A 316 -8.44 19.74 -27.53
N THR A 317 -9.18 19.13 -26.60
CA THR A 317 -10.37 19.74 -25.97
C THR A 317 -10.10 20.16 -24.53
N GLU A 318 -9.19 19.48 -23.82
CA GLU A 318 -8.82 19.82 -22.43
C GLU A 318 -8.26 21.24 -22.30
N GLN A 319 -7.50 21.74 -23.30
CA GLN A 319 -7.02 23.12 -23.31
C GLN A 319 -8.18 24.12 -23.37
N GLN A 320 -9.19 23.84 -24.20
CA GLN A 320 -10.37 24.69 -24.35
C GLN A 320 -11.26 24.68 -23.11
N MET A 321 -11.37 23.52 -22.42
CA MET A 321 -12.15 23.39 -21.17
C MET A 321 -11.54 24.15 -19.99
N LEU A 322 -10.21 24.33 -19.96
CA LEU A 322 -9.51 25.13 -18.95
C LEU A 322 -9.70 26.64 -19.17
N GLU A 323 -10.04 27.06 -20.40
CA GLU A 323 -10.23 28.46 -20.80
C GLU A 323 -11.70 28.91 -20.81
N MET A 324 -12.65 27.98 -20.68
CA MET A 324 -14.06 28.34 -20.54
C MET A 324 -14.28 29.15 -19.25
N PRO A 325 -15.00 30.28 -19.30
CA PRO A 325 -15.32 31.04 -18.10
C PRO A 325 -16.09 30.12 -17.15
N THR A 326 -15.53 29.85 -15.98
CA THR A 326 -16.31 29.40 -14.83
C THR A 326 -17.34 30.49 -14.58
N GLY A 327 -18.55 30.37 -15.14
CA GLY A 327 -19.59 31.39 -15.08
C GLY A 327 -19.63 32.06 -13.71
N GLY A 328 -19.14 33.30 -13.67
CA GLY A 328 -18.63 33.96 -12.48
C GLY A 328 -17.61 35.01 -12.91
N SER A 329 -18.10 36.23 -13.12
CA SER A 329 -17.28 37.44 -13.27
C SER A 329 -16.15 37.48 -12.23
N LYS A 330 -15.03 38.12 -12.58
CA LYS A 330 -13.91 38.46 -11.68
C LYS A 330 -14.28 39.48 -10.58
N GLU A 331 -15.51 39.44 -10.09
CA GLU A 331 -16.01 40.17 -8.94
C GLU A 331 -16.78 39.17 -8.07
N GLY A 332 -16.13 38.69 -7.00
CA GLY A 332 -16.69 37.70 -6.04
C GLY A 332 -16.29 36.26 -6.34
N ALA A 333 -15.14 35.81 -5.83
CA ALA A 333 -14.70 34.42 -5.93
C ALA A 333 -15.74 33.48 -5.27
N SER A 334 -16.41 32.62 -6.04
CA SER A 334 -17.31 31.62 -5.48
C SER A 334 -16.50 30.54 -4.75
N ASP A 335 -16.93 30.12 -3.56
CA ASP A 335 -16.32 29.05 -2.74
C ASP A 335 -16.32 27.64 -3.40
N TRP A 336 -16.78 27.51 -4.65
CA TRP A 336 -16.90 26.26 -5.38
C TRP A 336 -15.64 25.93 -6.17
N THR A 337 -15.08 24.75 -5.94
CA THR A 337 -13.89 24.27 -6.66
C THR A 337 -14.29 23.29 -7.77
N PRO A 338 -13.96 23.55 -9.05
CA PRO A 338 -14.27 22.64 -10.14
C PRO A 338 -13.46 21.34 -10.06
N PHE A 339 -14.08 20.23 -10.43
CA PHE A 339 -13.38 18.97 -10.64
C PHE A 339 -12.56 19.04 -11.92
N ASP A 340 -11.25 18.83 -11.80
CA ASP A 340 -10.37 18.65 -12.95
C ASP A 340 -10.68 17.31 -13.62
N ARG A 341 -10.90 17.32 -14.94
CA ARG A 341 -11.26 16.14 -15.73
C ARG A 341 -10.13 15.61 -16.59
N THR A 342 -8.95 16.23 -16.51
CA THR A 342 -7.79 15.90 -17.34
C THR A 342 -7.50 14.39 -17.32
N LEU A 343 -7.38 13.85 -18.53
CA LEU A 343 -7.03 12.47 -18.88
C LEU A 343 -5.59 12.40 -19.41
N THR A 344 -5.12 13.46 -20.06
CA THR A 344 -3.82 13.47 -20.76
C THR A 344 -2.66 13.42 -19.77
N THR A 345 -1.84 12.38 -19.88
CA THR A 345 -0.53 12.31 -19.23
C THR A 345 0.47 13.15 -20.01
N ARG A 346 1.12 14.09 -19.32
CA ARG A 346 2.11 15.01 -19.88
C ARG A 346 3.53 14.70 -19.40
N GLY A 347 4.55 15.09 -20.15
CA GLY A 347 5.96 15.00 -19.77
C GLY A 347 6.87 14.38 -20.84
N SER A 348 7.37 13.19 -20.55
CA SER A 348 8.37 12.45 -21.33
C SER A 348 8.01 10.97 -21.46
N LEU A 349 8.83 10.18 -22.17
CA LEU A 349 8.67 8.73 -22.23
C LEU A 349 8.75 8.06 -20.85
N ALA A 350 9.43 8.68 -19.88
CA ALA A 350 9.46 8.17 -18.50
C ALA A 350 8.06 8.13 -17.85
N ASP A 351 7.16 9.01 -18.28
CA ASP A 351 5.81 9.17 -17.73
C ASP A 351 4.81 8.12 -18.23
N LEU A 352 5.22 7.29 -19.20
CA LEU A 352 4.44 6.16 -19.71
C LEU A 352 4.29 5.02 -18.70
N PHE A 353 5.30 4.85 -17.84
CA PHE A 353 5.46 3.61 -17.10
C PHE A 353 4.73 3.63 -15.77
N ARG A 354 3.98 2.56 -15.50
CA ARG A 354 3.36 2.28 -14.21
C ARG A 354 3.80 0.92 -13.70
N VAL A 355 3.81 0.75 -12.38
CA VAL A 355 4.17 -0.48 -11.65
C VAL A 355 3.03 -0.90 -10.72
N PHE A 356 2.98 -2.18 -10.34
CA PHE A 356 1.84 -2.79 -9.63
C PHE A 356 0.55 -2.72 -10.45
N THR A 357 0.68 -2.84 -11.78
CA THR A 357 -0.44 -2.80 -12.71
C THR A 357 -1.20 -4.13 -12.69
N CYS A 358 -2.49 -4.07 -13.04
CA CYS A 358 -3.36 -5.25 -13.10
C CYS A 358 -4.47 -5.06 -14.14
N GLY A 359 -5.12 -6.16 -14.53
CA GLY A 359 -6.19 -6.15 -15.52
C GLY A 359 -5.75 -5.72 -16.93
N GLU A 360 -6.72 -5.59 -17.83
CA GLU A 360 -6.49 -5.21 -19.22
C GLU A 360 -6.33 -3.68 -19.38
N THR A 361 -5.67 -3.25 -20.46
CA THR A 361 -5.58 -1.84 -20.85
C THR A 361 -6.47 -1.59 -22.05
N SER A 362 -7.06 -0.40 -22.16
CA SER A 362 -7.77 -0.01 -23.38
C SER A 362 -6.80 0.56 -24.42
N ALA A 363 -7.00 0.20 -25.68
CA ALA A 363 -6.30 0.74 -26.85
C ALA A 363 -6.95 2.03 -27.39
N ALA A 364 -8.10 2.43 -26.86
CA ALA A 364 -8.84 3.65 -27.21
C ALA A 364 -8.77 4.69 -26.09
N THR A 365 -8.98 5.95 -26.45
CA THR A 365 -9.11 7.05 -25.49
C THR A 365 -10.57 7.27 -25.11
N TYR A 366 -10.81 7.75 -23.89
CA TYR A 366 -12.16 8.11 -23.48
C TYR A 366 -12.51 9.49 -24.03
N SER A 367 -13.60 9.57 -24.78
CA SER A 367 -14.20 10.82 -25.23
C SER A 367 -15.55 11.00 -24.52
N PRO A 368 -15.73 12.05 -23.71
CA PRO A 368 -17.03 12.32 -23.10
C PRO A 368 -18.07 12.61 -24.20
N ALA A 369 -19.31 12.15 -23.99
CA ALA A 369 -20.41 12.49 -24.88
C ALA A 369 -20.62 14.02 -24.90
N VAL A 370 -20.95 14.60 -26.06
CA VAL A 370 -21.29 16.04 -26.13
C VAL A 370 -22.49 16.29 -25.21
N GLY A 371 -22.36 17.23 -24.28
CA GLY A 371 -23.42 17.54 -23.32
C GLY A 371 -24.71 17.95 -24.03
N GLY A 372 -25.84 17.38 -23.63
CA GLY A 372 -27.17 17.76 -24.12
C GLY A 372 -27.56 19.19 -23.70
N ALA A 373 -28.75 19.64 -24.12
CA ALA A 373 -29.28 20.96 -23.79
C ALA A 373 -29.17 21.25 -22.28
N LEU A 374 -28.54 22.38 -21.95
CA LEU A 374 -28.22 22.80 -20.59
C LEU A 374 -29.48 22.88 -19.72
N ARG A 375 -29.70 21.88 -18.86
CA ARG A 375 -30.57 22.02 -17.69
C ARG A 375 -29.90 22.93 -16.67
N GLY A 376 -30.70 23.61 -15.84
CA GLY A 376 -30.20 24.42 -14.74
C GLY A 376 -29.27 23.62 -13.82
N ARG A 377 -28.25 24.29 -13.28
CA ARG A 377 -27.31 23.69 -12.32
C ARG A 377 -28.06 23.29 -11.04
N VAL A 378 -27.80 22.08 -10.55
CA VAL A 378 -28.43 21.55 -9.31
C VAL A 378 -27.40 21.51 -8.19
N VAL A 379 -27.79 22.03 -7.03
CA VAL A 379 -27.02 21.90 -5.79
C VAL A 379 -27.51 20.66 -5.04
N ILE A 380 -26.59 19.77 -4.69
CA ILE A 380 -26.85 18.59 -3.88
C ILE A 380 -25.93 18.60 -2.67
N ALA A 381 -26.45 18.19 -1.52
CA ALA A 381 -25.67 17.85 -0.34
C ALA A 381 -25.49 16.34 -0.25
N THR A 382 -24.28 15.91 0.12
CA THR A 382 -23.93 14.51 0.32
C THR A 382 -23.46 14.30 1.75
N ASP A 383 -23.90 13.22 2.38
CA ASP A 383 -23.42 12.82 3.70
C ASP A 383 -23.33 11.28 3.82
N GLY A 384 -22.60 10.83 4.82
CA GLY A 384 -22.47 9.43 5.19
C GLY A 384 -22.75 9.24 6.66
N SER A 385 -23.52 8.22 6.99
CA SER A 385 -23.92 7.92 8.36
C SER A 385 -23.63 6.46 8.66
N CYS A 386 -23.39 6.17 9.93
CA CYS A 386 -23.33 4.83 10.46
C CYS A 386 -24.29 4.76 11.64
N VAL A 387 -24.95 3.62 11.81
CA VAL A 387 -25.76 3.40 13.01
C VAL A 387 -24.81 3.29 14.21
N ASP A 388 -25.07 4.11 15.25
CA ASP A 388 -24.16 4.37 16.37
C ASP A 388 -23.87 3.12 17.23
N ASP A 389 -24.74 2.11 17.19
CA ASP A 389 -24.55 0.83 17.87
C ASP A 389 -23.77 -0.17 16.96
N ASP A 390 -22.52 0.19 16.62
CA ASP A 390 -21.44 -0.67 16.08
C ASP A 390 -20.83 -0.30 14.71
N ASN A 391 -21.22 0.81 14.07
CA ASN A 391 -20.94 0.99 12.63
C ASN A 391 -21.34 -0.28 11.84
N THR A 392 -22.39 -0.99 12.26
CA THR A 392 -22.79 -2.27 11.66
C THR A 392 -23.10 -2.08 10.20
N TRP A 393 -23.78 -0.97 9.89
CA TRP A 393 -24.22 -0.59 8.56
C TRP A 393 -23.98 0.89 8.31
N ALA A 394 -23.34 1.17 7.18
CA ALA A 394 -23.13 2.52 6.69
C ALA A 394 -24.17 2.86 5.63
N GLY A 395 -24.62 4.10 5.65
CA GLY A 395 -25.53 4.66 4.67
C GLY A 395 -24.93 5.85 3.93
N ALA A 396 -25.34 6.03 2.69
CA ALA A 396 -25.01 7.15 1.84
C ALA A 396 -26.29 7.95 1.54
N GLY A 397 -26.25 9.26 1.78
CA GLY A 397 -27.39 10.16 1.58
C GLY A 397 -27.07 11.27 0.61
N VAL A 398 -28.00 11.55 -0.31
CA VAL A 398 -27.94 12.70 -1.22
C VAL A 398 -29.25 13.47 -1.13
N PHE A 399 -29.15 14.77 -0.85
CA PHE A 399 -30.30 15.65 -0.67
C PHE A 399 -30.16 16.93 -1.48
N ALA A 400 -31.19 17.30 -2.22
CA ALA A 400 -31.24 18.46 -3.11
C ALA A 400 -32.43 19.40 -2.81
N GLY A 401 -33.06 19.23 -1.64
CA GLY A 401 -34.25 19.97 -1.22
C GLY A 401 -35.47 19.07 -1.01
N ALA A 402 -36.51 19.61 -0.34
CA ALA A 402 -37.75 18.88 -0.09
C ALA A 402 -38.40 18.45 -1.42
N ASN A 403 -38.85 17.19 -1.49
CA ASN A 403 -39.50 16.58 -2.67
C ASN A 403 -38.67 16.59 -3.97
N SER A 404 -37.37 16.85 -3.90
CA SER A 404 -36.50 16.78 -5.08
C SER A 404 -36.39 15.34 -5.58
N PRO A 405 -36.55 15.07 -6.89
CA PRO A 405 -36.37 13.73 -7.47
C PRO A 405 -34.90 13.27 -7.44
N HIS A 406 -33.98 14.15 -7.06
CA HIS A 406 -32.56 13.84 -6.92
C HIS A 406 -32.20 13.27 -5.54
N ASN A 407 -33.16 13.27 -4.61
CA ASN A 407 -32.95 12.72 -3.28
C ASN A 407 -32.85 11.21 -3.32
N PHE A 408 -31.84 10.64 -2.66
CA PHE A 408 -31.77 9.21 -2.46
C PHE A 408 -31.01 8.85 -1.18
N ALA A 409 -31.31 7.66 -0.67
CA ALA A 409 -30.67 7.04 0.47
C ALA A 409 -30.26 5.62 0.08
N LEU A 410 -29.02 5.23 0.38
CA LEU A 410 -28.48 3.91 0.06
C LEU A 410 -27.87 3.28 1.31
N ARG A 411 -28.05 1.97 1.47
CA ARG A 411 -27.29 1.13 2.40
C ARG A 411 -26.08 0.56 1.68
N LEU A 412 -24.91 0.64 2.30
CA LEU A 412 -23.71 0.03 1.74
C LEU A 412 -23.77 -1.50 1.91
N LEU A 413 -23.34 -2.23 0.88
CA LEU A 413 -23.10 -3.67 0.97
C LEU A 413 -21.97 -3.98 1.94
N SER A 414 -22.04 -5.13 2.62
CA SER A 414 -21.02 -5.62 3.56
C SER A 414 -19.63 -5.83 2.94
N THR A 415 -19.56 -5.90 1.61
CA THR A 415 -18.31 -5.96 0.85
C THR A 415 -17.51 -4.67 0.88
N LEU A 416 -18.15 -3.54 1.24
CA LEU A 416 -17.50 -2.25 1.42
C LEU A 416 -17.23 -1.97 2.91
N PRO A 417 -16.19 -1.19 3.26
CA PRO A 417 -15.98 -0.78 4.65
C PRO A 417 -17.18 0.00 5.17
N GLN A 418 -17.79 -0.45 6.27
CA GLN A 418 -18.94 0.19 6.90
C GLN A 418 -18.47 1.39 7.74
N THR A 419 -18.26 2.53 7.09
CA THR A 419 -17.86 3.79 7.74
C THR A 419 -18.57 4.97 7.10
N SER A 420 -18.81 6.04 7.87
CA SER A 420 -19.41 7.28 7.34
C SER A 420 -18.61 7.82 6.16
N GLN A 421 -17.28 7.72 6.21
CA GLN A 421 -16.39 8.15 5.13
C GLN A 421 -16.60 7.36 3.84
N THR A 422 -16.86 6.04 3.94
CA THR A 422 -17.24 5.24 2.77
C THR A 422 -18.60 5.67 2.24
N GLY A 423 -19.56 5.93 3.13
CA GLY A 423 -20.90 6.42 2.78
C GLY A 423 -20.86 7.73 2.00
N GLU A 424 -20.06 8.70 2.45
CA GLU A 424 -19.84 9.98 1.76
C GLU A 424 -19.26 9.78 0.35
N LEU A 425 -18.22 8.95 0.22
CA LEU A 425 -17.62 8.64 -1.09
C LEU A 425 -18.61 7.97 -2.05
N VAL A 426 -19.44 7.05 -1.53
CA VAL A 426 -20.50 6.39 -2.30
C VAL A 426 -21.58 7.40 -2.72
N ALA A 427 -21.99 8.30 -1.83
CA ALA A 427 -22.98 9.34 -2.13
C ALA A 427 -22.52 10.23 -3.28
N VAL A 428 -21.27 10.72 -3.23
CA VAL A 428 -20.67 11.54 -4.31
C VAL A 428 -20.58 10.73 -5.60
N SER A 429 -20.03 9.51 -5.54
CA SER A 429 -19.87 8.64 -6.71
C SER A 429 -21.20 8.39 -7.42
N GLU A 430 -22.23 8.03 -6.67
CA GLU A 430 -23.53 7.67 -7.22
C GLU A 430 -24.31 8.89 -7.72
N ALA A 431 -24.21 10.02 -7.02
CA ALA A 431 -24.79 11.28 -7.51
C ALA A 431 -24.20 11.67 -8.86
N CYS A 432 -22.88 11.58 -9.00
CA CYS A 432 -22.21 11.88 -10.27
C CYS A 432 -22.63 10.90 -11.36
N ARG A 433 -22.71 9.60 -11.04
CA ARG A 433 -23.14 8.56 -11.98
C ARG A 433 -24.56 8.79 -12.49
N ARG A 434 -25.50 9.16 -11.61
CA ARG A 434 -26.91 9.36 -11.95
C ARG A 434 -27.19 10.68 -12.67
N PHE A 435 -26.47 11.74 -12.31
CA PHE A 435 -26.90 13.10 -12.63
C PHE A 435 -25.92 13.91 -13.48
N ALA A 436 -24.60 13.68 -13.35
CA ALA A 436 -23.59 14.49 -14.04
C ALA A 436 -23.58 14.29 -15.57
N ARG A 437 -24.34 13.31 -16.07
CA ARG A 437 -24.58 13.12 -17.51
C ARG A 437 -25.44 14.23 -18.09
N ASP A 438 -26.50 14.59 -17.38
CA ASP A 438 -27.61 15.38 -17.92
C ASP A 438 -27.63 16.82 -17.43
N MET A 439 -26.93 17.14 -16.33
CA MET A 439 -26.89 18.48 -15.76
C MET A 439 -25.58 18.81 -15.01
N PRO A 440 -25.17 20.09 -14.96
CA PRO A 440 -24.10 20.55 -14.08
C PRO A 440 -24.46 20.36 -12.60
N LEU A 441 -23.49 19.91 -11.80
CA LEU A 441 -23.69 19.61 -10.38
C LEU A 441 -22.80 20.48 -9.49
N ASP A 442 -23.39 20.98 -8.42
CA ASP A 442 -22.69 21.59 -7.28
C ASP A 442 -22.84 20.66 -6.08
N VAL A 443 -21.76 19.99 -5.70
CA VAL A 443 -21.72 19.00 -4.63
C VAL A 443 -21.23 19.64 -3.33
N LEU A 444 -22.17 19.89 -2.42
CA LEU A 444 -21.89 20.28 -1.05
C LEU A 444 -21.60 19.04 -0.22
N CYS A 445 -20.40 18.92 0.32
CA CYS A 445 -19.99 17.72 1.04
C CYS A 445 -19.47 18.06 2.44
N SER A 446 -19.98 17.34 3.45
CA SER A 446 -19.51 17.38 4.85
C SER A 446 -18.09 16.82 5.02
N SER A 447 -17.69 15.93 4.12
CA SER A 447 -16.41 15.24 4.17
C SER A 447 -15.25 16.06 3.63
N ASN A 448 -14.31 16.43 4.50
CA ASN A 448 -13.00 16.89 4.04
C ASN A 448 -12.24 15.79 3.27
N TYR A 449 -12.48 14.52 3.60
CA TYR A 449 -11.82 13.39 2.96
C TYR A 449 -12.33 13.15 1.54
N ALA A 450 -13.66 13.10 1.34
CA ALA A 450 -14.22 12.88 0.00
C ALA A 450 -13.92 14.05 -0.94
N VAL A 451 -14.06 15.29 -0.47
CA VAL A 451 -13.68 16.49 -1.26
C VAL A 451 -12.18 16.48 -1.57
N GLY A 452 -11.34 16.21 -0.57
CA GLY A 452 -9.89 16.08 -0.76
C GLY A 452 -9.54 14.99 -1.78
N ALA A 453 -10.19 13.83 -1.72
CA ALA A 453 -9.96 12.73 -2.66
C ALA A 453 -10.42 13.05 -4.10
N ALA A 454 -11.50 13.81 -4.26
CA ALA A 454 -12.02 14.24 -5.57
C ALA A 454 -11.18 15.35 -6.21
N VAL A 455 -10.65 16.28 -5.41
CA VAL A 455 -10.03 17.52 -5.91
C VAL A 455 -8.53 17.58 -5.59
N GLU A 456 -8.17 17.81 -4.32
CA GLU A 456 -6.81 18.18 -3.90
C GLU A 456 -5.79 17.03 -4.00
N LEU A 457 -6.21 15.82 -3.64
CA LEU A 457 -5.36 14.64 -3.54
C LEU A 457 -5.49 13.69 -4.74
N ARG A 458 -6.46 13.94 -5.63
CA ARG A 458 -6.79 13.08 -6.77
C ARG A 458 -5.56 12.68 -7.58
N GLN A 459 -4.83 13.66 -8.13
CA GLN A 459 -3.65 13.42 -8.96
C GLN A 459 -2.59 12.62 -8.19
N ARG A 460 -2.35 12.98 -6.93
CA ARG A 460 -1.39 12.29 -6.06
C ARG A 460 -1.79 10.85 -5.80
N HIS A 461 -3.08 10.56 -5.63
CA HIS A 461 -3.58 9.20 -5.45
C HIS A 461 -3.45 8.37 -6.72
N GLU A 462 -3.81 8.94 -7.88
CA GLU A 462 -3.61 8.30 -9.18
C GLU A 462 -2.15 7.98 -9.43
N ASP A 463 -1.26 8.96 -9.28
CA ASP A 463 0.19 8.81 -9.48
C ASP A 463 0.82 7.80 -8.53
N ARG A 464 0.32 7.71 -7.29
CA ARG A 464 0.81 6.72 -6.32
C ARG A 464 0.07 5.38 -6.40
N GLY A 465 -0.81 5.21 -7.38
CA GLY A 465 -1.57 3.98 -7.60
C GLY A 465 -2.48 3.59 -6.45
N TYR A 466 -2.91 4.57 -5.66
CA TYR A 466 -3.71 4.41 -4.45
C TYR A 466 -3.11 3.45 -3.39
N ILE A 467 -1.80 3.19 -3.46
CA ILE A 467 -1.11 2.33 -2.49
C ILE A 467 -1.28 2.94 -1.11
N GLY A 468 -1.88 2.17 -0.22
CA GLY A 468 -2.08 2.59 1.15
C GLY A 468 -3.14 3.64 1.40
N VAL A 469 -4.02 3.88 0.43
CA VAL A 469 -5.16 4.79 0.54
C VAL A 469 -6.39 3.98 0.97
N ALA A 470 -7.05 4.39 2.06
CA ALA A 470 -8.30 3.77 2.49
C ALA A 470 -9.39 3.98 1.44
N ASN A 471 -10.32 3.04 1.30
CA ASN A 471 -11.43 3.13 0.33
C ASN A 471 -10.99 3.30 -1.14
N ALA A 472 -9.74 2.93 -1.49
CA ALA A 472 -9.20 3.10 -2.84
C ALA A 472 -10.12 2.62 -3.98
N PRO A 473 -10.82 1.46 -3.89
CA PRO A 473 -11.76 1.04 -4.93
C PRO A 473 -12.92 2.03 -5.15
N VAL A 474 -13.47 2.58 -4.07
CA VAL A 474 -14.60 3.55 -4.13
C VAL A 474 -14.12 4.89 -4.69
N ILE A 475 -12.94 5.36 -4.28
CA ILE A 475 -12.36 6.61 -4.80
C ILE A 475 -12.09 6.50 -6.30
N ARG A 476 -11.56 5.36 -6.78
CA ARG A 476 -11.35 5.12 -8.22
C ARG A 476 -12.68 5.17 -8.99
N ALA A 477 -13.72 4.53 -8.47
CA ALA A 477 -15.05 4.56 -9.09
C ALA A 477 -15.62 5.98 -9.14
N MET A 478 -15.54 6.72 -8.03
CA MET A 478 -15.97 8.12 -7.94
C MET A 478 -15.26 9.01 -8.98
N VAL A 479 -13.93 8.94 -9.07
CA VAL A 479 -13.15 9.71 -10.06
C VAL A 479 -13.50 9.31 -11.49
N GLY A 480 -13.75 8.03 -11.74
CA GLY A 480 -14.22 7.55 -13.04
C GLY A 480 -15.61 8.09 -13.40
N HIS A 481 -16.58 8.02 -12.49
CA HIS A 481 -17.92 8.57 -12.71
C HIS A 481 -17.91 10.09 -12.95
N LEU A 482 -17.08 10.82 -12.19
CA LEU A 482 -16.86 12.25 -12.41
C LEU A 482 -16.33 12.52 -13.83
N ARG A 483 -15.37 11.73 -14.33
CA ARG A 483 -14.86 11.83 -15.71
C ARG A 483 -15.85 11.38 -16.79
N MET A 484 -16.87 10.59 -16.44
CA MET A 484 -17.87 10.07 -17.40
C MET A 484 -19.00 11.06 -17.73
N GLY A 485 -19.48 11.85 -16.77
CA GLY A 485 -20.60 12.77 -17.01
C GLY A 485 -20.12 14.07 -17.65
N PRO A 486 -20.53 14.50 -18.85
CA PRO A 486 -19.85 15.56 -19.61
C PRO A 486 -20.05 16.98 -19.04
N GLN A 487 -20.91 17.13 -18.03
CA GLN A 487 -21.20 18.42 -17.41
C GLN A 487 -20.19 18.79 -16.32
N CYS A 488 -20.09 20.08 -16.02
CA CYS A 488 -19.20 20.60 -14.98
C CYS A 488 -19.72 20.22 -13.58
N THR A 489 -18.90 19.50 -12.80
CA THR A 489 -19.11 19.24 -11.37
C THR A 489 -18.19 20.11 -10.54
N ARG A 490 -18.73 20.80 -9.53
CA ARG A 490 -17.96 21.59 -8.56
C ARG A 490 -18.21 21.09 -7.16
N PHE A 491 -17.25 21.32 -6.27
CA PHE A 491 -17.29 20.90 -4.89
C PHE A 491 -17.17 22.10 -3.96
N GLN A 492 -17.97 22.10 -2.89
CA GLN A 492 -17.80 23.00 -1.76
C GLN A 492 -17.86 22.17 -0.49
N ARG A 493 -16.99 22.50 0.47
CA ARG A 493 -17.06 21.91 1.81
C ARG A 493 -18.23 22.55 2.55
N ALA A 494 -19.08 21.74 3.17
CA ALA A 494 -20.12 22.25 4.05
C ALA A 494 -19.50 23.04 5.21
N GLN A 495 -19.80 24.34 5.32
CA GLN A 495 -19.34 25.21 6.42
C GLN A 495 -20.51 26.00 7.02
N GLY A 496 -20.60 26.00 8.36
CA GLY A 496 -21.44 26.93 9.13
C GLY A 496 -22.95 26.82 8.91
N HIS A 497 -23.65 27.93 9.19
CA HIS A 497 -25.12 28.02 9.15
C HIS A 497 -25.71 28.18 7.73
N ALA A 498 -24.90 28.58 6.74
CA ALA A 498 -25.37 29.03 5.42
C ALA A 498 -26.00 27.92 4.54
N ASN A 499 -25.70 26.65 4.81
CA ASN A 499 -26.24 25.50 4.05
C ASN A 499 -26.79 24.39 4.97
N ARG A 500 -27.26 24.79 6.16
CA ARG A 500 -27.63 23.87 7.24
C ARG A 500 -28.74 22.88 6.83
N GLU A 501 -29.79 23.37 6.17
CA GLU A 501 -30.92 22.54 5.75
C GLU A 501 -30.52 21.43 4.78
N LEU A 502 -29.68 21.76 3.78
CA LEU A 502 -29.21 20.79 2.80
C LEU A 502 -28.35 19.70 3.46
N ASN A 503 -27.43 20.09 4.34
CA ASN A 503 -26.57 19.15 5.06
C ASN A 503 -27.37 18.26 6.03
N GLU A 504 -28.29 18.83 6.81
CA GLU A 504 -29.16 18.06 7.71
C GLU A 504 -30.06 17.10 6.93
N GLY A 505 -30.54 17.52 5.75
CA GLY A 505 -31.30 16.66 4.85
C GLY A 505 -30.48 15.47 4.32
N ALA A 506 -29.23 15.71 3.91
CA ALA A 506 -28.33 14.66 3.47
C ALA A 506 -27.99 13.69 4.61
N SER A 507 -27.73 14.21 5.82
CA SER A 507 -27.46 13.41 7.01
C SER A 507 -28.63 12.50 7.40
N ARG A 508 -29.85 13.05 7.36
CA ARG A 508 -31.08 12.29 7.58
C ARG A 508 -31.24 11.16 6.56
N LEU A 509 -31.01 11.44 5.27
CA LEU A 509 -31.08 10.41 4.23
C LEU A 509 -29.98 9.36 4.37
N ALA A 510 -28.77 9.74 4.77
CA ALA A 510 -27.70 8.81 5.04
C ALA A 510 -28.07 7.86 6.20
N GLY A 511 -28.67 8.40 7.28
CA GLY A 511 -29.19 7.60 8.39
C GLY A 511 -30.35 6.68 7.99
N VAL A 512 -31.25 7.12 7.11
CA VAL A 512 -32.29 6.26 6.51
C VAL A 512 -31.65 5.13 5.70
N GLY A 513 -30.64 5.44 4.89
CA GLY A 513 -29.88 4.46 4.12
C GLY A 513 -29.24 3.41 5.02
N ALA A 514 -28.57 3.82 6.10
CA ALA A 514 -27.91 2.93 7.04
C ALA A 514 -28.88 1.94 7.72
N ARG A 515 -30.16 2.31 7.86
CA ARG A 515 -31.22 1.53 8.53
C ARG A 515 -32.10 0.70 7.60
N LYS A 516 -31.87 0.69 6.27
CA LYS A 516 -32.59 -0.24 5.39
C LYS A 516 -32.26 -1.68 5.77
N ASP A 517 -33.13 -2.65 5.46
CA ASP A 517 -32.91 -4.08 5.78
C ASP A 517 -31.92 -4.78 4.83
N GLU A 518 -31.83 -4.33 3.57
CA GLU A 518 -30.96 -4.88 2.53
C GLU A 518 -29.96 -3.82 2.04
N GLY A 519 -28.76 -4.28 1.65
CA GLY A 519 -27.73 -3.44 1.05
C GLY A 519 -28.07 -3.09 -0.40
N ASP A 520 -27.90 -1.82 -0.78
CA ASP A 520 -28.09 -1.39 -2.16
C ASP A 520 -26.82 -1.68 -2.99
N GLU A 521 -27.01 -2.21 -4.20
CA GLU A 521 -25.90 -2.41 -5.13
C GLU A 521 -25.34 -1.07 -5.62
N VAL A 522 -24.08 -0.80 -5.28
CA VAL A 522 -23.33 0.36 -5.77
C VAL A 522 -22.31 -0.11 -6.81
N PRO A 523 -22.56 0.12 -8.11
CA PRO A 523 -21.64 -0.31 -9.14
C PRO A 523 -20.33 0.50 -9.04
N LEU A 524 -19.24 -0.21 -8.75
CA LEU A 524 -17.88 0.37 -8.79
C LEU A 524 -17.25 0.27 -10.18
N ALA A 525 -17.94 -0.34 -11.14
CA ALA A 525 -17.48 -0.50 -12.51
C ALA A 525 -17.57 0.85 -13.24
N ILE A 526 -16.46 1.22 -13.89
CA ILE A 526 -16.33 2.41 -14.73
C ILE A 526 -15.99 1.99 -16.15
N ASP A 527 -16.10 2.92 -17.10
CA ASP A 527 -15.68 2.68 -18.49
C ASP A 527 -14.23 2.14 -18.52
N PRO A 528 -13.94 1.01 -19.20
CA PRO A 528 -12.60 0.44 -19.26
C PRO A 528 -11.51 1.41 -19.77
N ARG A 529 -11.88 2.43 -20.55
CA ARG A 529 -10.97 3.49 -21.03
C ARG A 529 -10.55 4.47 -19.94
N LEU A 530 -11.32 4.56 -18.86
CA LEU A 530 -11.03 5.37 -17.67
C LEU A 530 -10.41 4.55 -16.53
N ARG A 531 -10.18 3.25 -16.73
CA ARG A 531 -9.48 2.40 -15.76
C ARG A 531 -7.99 2.70 -15.78
N LEU A 532 -7.47 3.05 -14.60
CA LEU A 532 -6.06 3.33 -14.38
C LEU A 532 -5.53 2.49 -13.21
N SER A 533 -4.55 1.62 -13.44
CA SER A 533 -3.98 0.68 -12.46
C SER A 533 -2.50 0.96 -12.17
N GLY A 534 -2.02 0.48 -11.03
CA GLY A 534 -0.62 0.68 -10.60
C GLY A 534 -0.26 2.13 -10.24
N ALA A 535 0.98 2.34 -9.84
CA ALA A 535 1.58 3.65 -9.53
C ALA A 535 2.49 4.11 -10.67
N LYS A 536 2.47 5.40 -10.98
CA LYS A 536 3.40 6.03 -11.93
C LYS A 536 4.83 5.85 -11.46
N LEU A 537 5.69 5.32 -12.33
CA LEU A 537 7.05 4.95 -11.97
C LEU A 537 7.90 6.17 -11.60
N THR A 538 7.68 7.31 -12.27
CA THR A 538 8.35 8.59 -11.95
C THR A 538 8.00 9.12 -10.55
N SER A 539 6.78 8.86 -10.07
CA SER A 539 6.31 9.23 -8.73
C SER A 539 6.66 8.20 -7.64
N LEU A 540 7.24 7.05 -8.01
CA LEU A 540 7.56 5.97 -7.09
C LEU A 540 8.77 6.34 -6.21
N SER A 541 8.63 6.13 -4.90
CA SER A 541 9.75 6.13 -3.94
C SER A 541 10.00 4.72 -3.41
N GLN A 542 11.18 4.45 -2.86
CA GLN A 542 11.46 3.14 -2.27
C GLN A 542 10.46 2.79 -1.15
N GLN A 543 10.05 3.78 -0.34
CA GLN A 543 9.04 3.57 0.70
C GLN A 543 7.68 3.18 0.11
N LEU A 544 7.25 3.86 -0.97
CA LEU A 544 5.99 3.56 -1.65
C LEU A 544 6.04 2.18 -2.33
N ALA A 545 7.16 1.85 -2.98
CA ALA A 545 7.39 0.54 -3.56
C ALA A 545 7.36 -0.57 -2.50
N TYR A 546 8.04 -0.38 -1.37
CA TYR A 546 8.01 -1.32 -0.25
C TYR A 546 6.58 -1.52 0.25
N ARG A 547 5.80 -0.45 0.42
CA ARG A 547 4.40 -0.53 0.84
C ARG A 547 3.54 -1.30 -0.17
N GLY A 548 3.68 -1.02 -1.46
CA GLY A 548 2.95 -1.73 -2.52
C GLY A 548 3.28 -3.23 -2.56
N ILE A 549 4.55 -3.58 -2.42
CA ILE A 549 4.98 -4.99 -2.32
C ILE A 549 4.38 -5.66 -1.09
N ARG A 550 4.38 -4.97 0.07
CA ARG A 550 3.76 -5.49 1.29
C ARG A 550 2.26 -5.69 1.10
N GLU A 551 1.53 -4.75 0.51
CA GLU A 551 0.09 -4.89 0.23
C GLU A 551 -0.19 -6.12 -0.67
N ILE A 552 0.61 -6.35 -1.71
CA ILE A 552 0.49 -7.57 -2.54
C ILE A 552 0.73 -8.84 -1.73
N LYS A 553 1.80 -8.88 -0.91
CA LYS A 553 2.08 -10.04 -0.03
C LYS A 553 0.96 -10.27 0.99
N MET A 554 0.32 -9.20 1.46
CA MET A 554 -0.81 -9.30 2.38
C MET A 554 -2.08 -9.82 1.71
N GLY A 555 -2.23 -9.65 0.39
CA GLY A 555 -3.35 -10.25 -0.36
C GLY A 555 -3.37 -11.79 -0.33
N SER A 556 -2.22 -12.43 -0.11
CA SER A 556 -2.12 -13.89 0.06
C SER A 556 -1.91 -14.33 1.51
N TYR A 557 -1.96 -13.40 2.47
CA TYR A 557 -1.76 -13.73 3.88
C TYR A 557 -3.03 -14.32 4.47
N THR A 558 -2.89 -15.45 5.14
CA THR A 558 -3.98 -16.08 5.91
C THR A 558 -3.60 -16.04 7.38
N GLN A 559 -4.49 -15.52 8.20
CA GLN A 559 -4.34 -15.56 9.65
C GLN A 559 -4.45 -17.01 10.14
N ARG A 560 -3.67 -17.37 11.16
CA ARG A 560 -3.76 -18.71 11.79
C ARG A 560 -5.15 -18.89 12.40
N THR A 561 -5.79 -20.04 12.15
CA THR A 561 -7.14 -20.36 12.65
C THR A 561 -7.30 -20.07 14.14
N ARG A 562 -6.39 -20.59 14.99
CA ARG A 562 -6.43 -20.34 16.44
C ARG A 562 -6.32 -18.86 16.83
N THR A 563 -5.60 -18.05 16.06
CA THR A 563 -5.58 -16.59 16.27
C THR A 563 -6.92 -15.97 15.90
N ALA A 564 -7.49 -16.35 14.75
CA ALA A 564 -8.80 -15.86 14.32
C ALA A 564 -9.89 -16.26 15.34
N ASP A 565 -9.89 -17.51 15.82
CA ASP A 565 -10.83 -17.99 16.84
C ASP A 565 -10.70 -17.20 18.15
N ASN A 566 -9.48 -16.90 18.61
CA ASN A 566 -9.27 -16.09 19.80
C ASN A 566 -9.76 -14.65 19.63
N VAL A 567 -9.58 -14.06 18.42
CA VAL A 567 -10.10 -12.72 18.10
C VAL A 567 -11.62 -12.73 18.03
N ILE A 568 -12.24 -13.72 17.38
CA ILE A 568 -13.69 -13.86 17.28
C ILE A 568 -14.28 -14.01 18.68
N ARG A 569 -13.74 -14.91 19.51
CA ARG A 569 -14.17 -15.05 20.90
C ARG A 569 -14.08 -13.72 21.64
N ALA A 570 -12.96 -12.99 21.46
CA ALA A 570 -12.80 -11.67 22.06
C ALA A 570 -13.90 -10.70 21.62
N ILE A 571 -14.28 -10.69 20.34
CA ILE A 571 -15.37 -9.87 19.81
C ILE A 571 -16.73 -10.32 20.38
N ASP A 572 -17.09 -11.60 20.25
CA ASP A 572 -18.37 -12.16 20.70
C ASP A 572 -18.61 -11.87 22.18
N ASN A 573 -17.57 -12.05 23.01
CA ASN A 573 -17.70 -11.78 24.43
C ASN A 573 -17.91 -10.27 24.67
N ILE A 574 -17.21 -9.37 23.94
CA ILE A 574 -17.43 -7.92 24.07
C ILE A 574 -18.89 -7.55 23.76
N GLU A 575 -19.46 -8.16 22.73
CA GLU A 575 -20.87 -7.99 22.34
C GLU A 575 -21.82 -8.45 23.47
N VAL A 576 -21.62 -9.65 24.00
CA VAL A 576 -22.49 -10.23 25.05
C VAL A 576 -22.56 -9.35 26.31
N PHE A 577 -21.42 -8.80 26.75
CA PHE A 577 -21.36 -8.13 28.06
C PHE A 577 -21.61 -6.63 28.01
N PHE A 578 -21.42 -6.01 26.85
CA PHE A 578 -21.44 -4.57 26.74
C PHE A 578 -22.21 -4.07 25.51
N SER A 579 -22.82 -4.96 24.73
CA SER A 579 -23.65 -4.63 23.58
C SER A 579 -22.96 -3.69 22.58
N GLU A 580 -21.65 -3.87 22.36
CA GLU A 580 -20.96 -3.33 21.16
C GLU A 580 -20.08 -4.42 20.57
N THR A 581 -19.84 -4.34 19.27
CA THR A 581 -19.09 -5.31 18.47
C THR A 581 -17.85 -4.64 17.89
N PRO A 582 -16.69 -4.70 18.57
CA PRO A 582 -15.49 -4.02 18.08
C PRO A 582 -14.89 -4.73 16.87
N THR A 583 -14.25 -3.94 16.01
CA THR A 583 -13.50 -4.45 14.87
C THR A 583 -12.17 -5.09 15.31
N GLU A 584 -11.69 -6.09 14.57
CA GLU A 584 -10.38 -6.71 14.83
C GLU A 584 -9.22 -5.68 14.98
N PRO A 585 -9.10 -4.64 14.14
CA PRO A 585 -8.09 -3.60 14.33
C PRO A 585 -8.17 -2.88 15.69
N GLN A 586 -9.38 -2.68 16.23
CA GLN A 586 -9.54 -2.09 17.55
C GLN A 586 -8.98 -3.02 18.64
N ILE A 587 -9.23 -4.33 18.54
CA ILE A 587 -8.67 -5.33 19.46
C ILE A 587 -7.14 -5.27 19.46
N TRP A 588 -6.51 -5.37 18.29
CA TRP A 588 -5.04 -5.38 18.22
C TRP A 588 -4.40 -4.07 18.68
N ARG A 589 -5.03 -2.93 18.40
CA ARG A 589 -4.55 -1.61 18.85
C ARG A 589 -4.73 -1.43 20.36
N SER A 590 -5.78 -1.98 20.95
CA SER A 590 -6.07 -1.85 22.39
C SER A 590 -4.96 -2.47 23.25
N LEU A 591 -4.38 -3.60 22.80
CA LEU A 591 -3.23 -4.24 23.46
C LEU A 591 -2.00 -3.32 23.57
N ARG A 592 -1.96 -2.25 22.76
CA ARG A 592 -0.86 -1.30 22.73
C ARG A 592 -1.13 -0.04 23.56
N HIS A 593 -2.22 -0.01 24.33
CA HIS A 593 -2.62 1.15 25.12
C HIS A 593 -1.50 1.61 26.07
N ARG A 594 -1.34 2.93 26.20
CA ARG A 594 -0.23 3.54 26.95
C ARG A 594 -0.22 3.15 28.44
N ASP A 595 -1.40 2.87 28.99
CA ASP A 595 -1.58 2.48 30.39
C ASP A 595 -1.11 1.05 30.68
N ILE A 596 -0.91 0.20 29.67
CA ILE A 596 -0.44 -1.18 29.86
C ILE A 596 1.10 -1.20 29.88
N ARG A 597 1.73 -1.93 30.80
CA ARG A 597 3.19 -2.12 30.81
C ARG A 597 3.66 -2.93 29.59
N ARG A 598 4.88 -2.67 29.11
CA ARG A 598 5.39 -3.24 27.84
C ARG A 598 5.43 -4.77 27.85
N GLU A 599 5.80 -5.34 28.98
CA GLU A 599 5.89 -6.78 29.24
C GLU A 599 4.49 -7.42 29.16
N VAL A 600 3.50 -6.73 29.73
CA VAL A 600 2.09 -7.17 29.71
C VAL A 600 1.49 -7.05 28.31
N ARG A 601 1.82 -6.01 27.54
CA ARG A 601 1.41 -5.91 26.12
C ARG A 601 1.94 -7.08 25.29
N TYR A 602 3.17 -7.51 25.58
CA TYR A 602 3.74 -8.69 24.92
C TYR A 602 2.99 -9.96 25.32
N PHE A 603 2.70 -10.13 26.61
CA PHE A 603 1.89 -11.24 27.12
C PHE A 603 0.52 -11.33 26.45
N LEU A 604 -0.24 -10.24 26.42
CA LEU A 604 -1.59 -10.23 25.82
C LEU A 604 -1.54 -10.54 24.32
N TRP A 605 -0.57 -9.97 23.61
CA TRP A 605 -0.38 -10.25 22.19
C TRP A 605 -0.02 -11.71 21.91
N MET A 606 0.86 -12.29 22.74
CA MET A 606 1.23 -13.70 22.66
C MET A 606 0.04 -14.62 22.99
N ALA A 607 -0.78 -14.26 23.97
CA ALA A 607 -1.98 -15.00 24.34
C ALA A 607 -2.99 -15.04 23.19
N LEU A 608 -3.32 -13.89 22.58
CA LEU A 608 -4.26 -13.84 21.44
C LEU A 608 -3.75 -14.64 20.24
N HIS A 609 -2.44 -14.68 20.00
CA HIS A 609 -1.89 -15.50 18.93
C HIS A 609 -1.77 -17.00 19.25
N ASP A 610 -2.13 -17.43 20.45
CA ASP A 610 -1.85 -18.78 20.93
C ASP A 610 -0.36 -19.12 20.81
N GLY A 611 0.49 -18.17 21.23
CA GLY A 611 1.94 -18.26 21.15
C GLY A 611 2.60 -18.85 22.40
N TYR A 612 1.86 -19.07 23.48
CA TYR A 612 2.35 -19.77 24.66
C TYR A 612 2.04 -21.26 24.55
N THR A 613 2.93 -22.10 25.09
CA THR A 613 2.68 -23.54 25.20
C THR A 613 1.73 -23.76 26.38
N VAL A 614 0.45 -23.92 26.08
CA VAL A 614 -0.64 -24.19 27.03
C VAL A 614 -1.59 -25.22 26.43
N GLY A 615 -2.30 -25.97 27.29
CA GLY A 615 -3.29 -26.97 26.90
C GLY A 615 -2.75 -27.96 25.85
N THR A 616 -3.45 -28.07 24.73
CA THR A 616 -3.10 -29.02 23.65
C THR A 616 -1.73 -28.75 23.01
N ASN A 617 -1.12 -27.57 23.21
CA ASN A 617 0.23 -27.29 22.71
C ASN A 617 1.30 -28.13 23.45
N TRP A 618 1.01 -28.65 24.65
CA TRP A 618 1.88 -29.58 25.38
C TRP A 618 1.85 -30.99 24.78
N LEU A 619 0.80 -31.37 24.03
CA LEU A 619 0.64 -32.69 23.42
C LEU A 619 1.42 -32.87 22.11
N HIS A 620 2.50 -32.13 21.94
CA HIS A 620 3.32 -32.22 20.74
C HIS A 620 4.03 -33.59 20.70
N PRO A 621 4.00 -34.35 19.58
CA PRO A 621 4.54 -35.72 19.53
C PRO A 621 6.03 -35.85 19.88
N GLY A 622 6.79 -34.76 19.74
CA GLY A 622 8.20 -34.70 20.10
C GLY A 622 8.51 -34.41 21.57
N TYR A 623 7.50 -34.24 22.42
CA TYR A 623 7.68 -34.01 23.87
C TYR A 623 7.58 -35.31 24.65
N SER A 624 8.36 -35.42 25.74
CA SER A 624 8.28 -36.56 26.67
C SER A 624 6.94 -36.58 27.39
N GLN A 625 6.52 -37.74 27.90
CA GLN A 625 5.25 -37.87 28.61
C GLN A 625 5.15 -36.88 29.78
N ALA A 626 6.21 -36.72 30.58
CA ALA A 626 6.26 -35.77 31.68
C ALA A 626 6.07 -34.28 31.27
N ILE A 627 6.37 -33.94 30.01
CA ILE A 627 6.08 -32.61 29.45
C ILE A 627 4.65 -32.55 28.91
N GLN A 628 4.15 -33.63 28.31
CA GLN A 628 2.78 -33.72 27.82
C GLN A 628 1.76 -33.66 28.97
N ASP A 629 2.06 -34.25 30.14
CA ASP A 629 1.20 -34.23 31.33
C ASP A 629 0.88 -32.81 31.83
N ARG A 630 1.67 -31.81 31.42
CA ARG A 630 1.41 -30.38 31.66
C ARG A 630 0.24 -29.82 30.86
N SER A 631 -0.37 -30.61 29.96
CA SER A 631 -1.56 -30.19 29.19
C SER A 631 -2.79 -30.00 30.05
N GLU A 632 -2.87 -30.69 31.19
CA GLU A 632 -4.00 -30.68 32.11
C GLU A 632 -3.64 -29.95 33.39
N CYS A 633 -4.62 -29.28 34.00
CA CYS A 633 -4.40 -28.59 35.26
C CYS A 633 -4.35 -29.60 36.41
N HIS A 634 -3.27 -29.59 37.20
CA HIS A 634 -3.14 -30.47 38.36
C HIS A 634 -4.18 -30.26 39.47
N HIS A 635 -4.89 -29.11 39.48
CA HIS A 635 -5.90 -28.80 40.50
C HIS A 635 -7.28 -29.37 40.16
N CYS A 636 -7.73 -29.26 38.91
CA CYS A 636 -9.10 -29.61 38.49
C CYS A 636 -9.17 -30.63 37.33
N GLY A 637 -8.03 -31.05 36.77
CA GLY A 637 -7.94 -32.12 35.76
C GLY A 637 -8.45 -31.77 34.37
N VAL A 638 -8.84 -30.52 34.09
CA VAL A 638 -9.26 -30.09 32.74
C VAL A 638 -8.06 -29.60 31.93
N THR A 639 -8.17 -29.64 30.60
CA THR A 639 -7.18 -29.07 29.70
C THR A 639 -6.90 -27.60 30.04
N GLU A 640 -5.64 -27.30 30.35
CA GLU A 640 -5.24 -26.00 30.87
C GLU A 640 -5.05 -24.97 29.72
N THR A 641 -6.15 -24.39 29.26
CA THR A 641 -6.15 -23.29 28.28
C THR A 641 -5.76 -21.95 28.92
N MET A 642 -5.45 -20.93 28.12
CA MET A 642 -5.22 -19.58 28.64
C MET A 642 -6.44 -19.04 29.40
N ASP A 643 -7.65 -19.35 28.92
CA ASP A 643 -8.91 -18.98 29.57
C ASP A 643 -9.03 -19.65 30.95
N HIS A 644 -8.70 -20.94 31.01
CA HIS A 644 -8.70 -21.69 32.25
C HIS A 644 -7.72 -21.09 33.29
N ILE A 645 -6.49 -20.78 32.87
CA ILE A 645 -5.45 -20.21 33.74
C ILE A 645 -5.89 -18.88 34.33
N LEU A 646 -6.51 -18.01 33.54
CA LEU A 646 -6.80 -16.64 33.93
C LEU A 646 -8.17 -16.45 34.58
N ALA A 647 -9.15 -17.31 34.27
CA ALA A 647 -10.56 -17.07 34.57
C ALA A 647 -11.30 -18.23 35.25
N ASP A 648 -11.09 -19.48 34.77
CA ASP A 648 -12.01 -20.58 35.08
C ASP A 648 -11.50 -21.52 36.19
N CYS A 649 -10.20 -21.46 36.51
CA CYS A 649 -9.61 -22.31 37.55
C CYS A 649 -9.80 -21.78 38.98
N ALA A 650 -10.25 -22.64 39.90
CA ALA A 650 -10.27 -22.36 41.34
C ALA A 650 -8.91 -22.57 42.05
N ALA A 651 -7.81 -22.70 41.31
CA ALA A 651 -6.49 -22.96 41.89
C ALA A 651 -6.07 -21.85 42.88
N PRO A 652 -5.42 -22.22 44.00
CA PRO A 652 -4.91 -21.26 44.98
C PRO A 652 -3.99 -20.21 44.34
N GLY A 653 -4.47 -18.97 44.26
CA GLY A 653 -3.72 -17.83 43.73
C GLY A 653 -4.46 -17.03 42.68
N GLN A 654 -5.20 -17.68 41.77
CA GLN A 654 -6.02 -16.97 40.78
C GLN A 654 -7.14 -16.18 41.45
N GLU A 655 -7.99 -16.88 42.21
CA GLU A 655 -9.12 -16.28 42.91
C GLU A 655 -8.67 -15.18 43.90
N LEU A 656 -7.57 -15.44 44.62
CA LEU A 656 -7.00 -14.48 45.56
C LEU A 656 -6.57 -13.19 44.88
N VAL A 657 -5.86 -13.27 43.75
CA VAL A 657 -5.43 -12.10 42.98
C VAL A 657 -6.64 -11.32 42.46
N TRP A 658 -7.68 -12.00 41.96
CA TRP A 658 -8.92 -11.33 41.54
C TRP A 658 -9.65 -10.65 42.69
N ASN A 659 -9.69 -11.27 43.87
CA ASN A 659 -10.28 -10.67 45.06
C ASN A 659 -9.49 -9.44 45.53
N LEU A 660 -8.16 -9.44 45.44
CA LEU A 660 -7.34 -8.26 45.73
C LEU A 660 -7.62 -7.10 44.77
N ALA A 661 -7.70 -7.40 43.47
CA ALA A 661 -8.04 -6.41 42.45
C ALA A 661 -9.45 -5.84 42.66
N ARG A 662 -10.43 -6.71 42.96
CA ARG A 662 -11.79 -6.33 43.35
C ARG A 662 -11.78 -5.39 44.54
N ASN A 663 -11.11 -5.78 45.61
CA ASN A 663 -11.08 -5.05 46.87
C ASN A 663 -10.50 -3.64 46.71
N LEU A 664 -9.53 -3.44 45.81
CA LEU A 664 -9.01 -2.11 45.50
C LEU A 664 -9.98 -1.30 44.63
N TRP A 665 -10.60 -1.93 43.64
CA TRP A 665 -11.58 -1.27 42.77
C TRP A 665 -12.82 -0.76 43.53
N VAL A 666 -13.37 -1.60 44.41
CA VAL A 666 -14.62 -1.29 45.12
C VAL A 666 -14.49 -0.20 46.19
N LYS A 667 -13.26 0.20 46.53
CA LYS A 667 -13.03 1.39 47.38
C LYS A 667 -13.52 2.68 46.74
N ARG A 668 -13.64 2.70 45.41
CA ARG A 668 -13.97 3.89 44.63
C ARG A 668 -15.19 3.69 43.72
N ASN A 669 -15.47 2.46 43.33
CA ASN A 669 -16.53 2.13 42.36
C ASN A 669 -17.46 1.06 42.93
N GLU A 670 -18.77 1.27 42.87
CA GLU A 670 -19.74 0.37 43.52
C GLU A 670 -19.84 -1.01 42.84
N LEU A 671 -19.61 -1.07 41.52
CA LEU A 671 -19.75 -2.28 40.73
C LEU A 671 -18.38 -2.85 40.38
N TRP A 672 -18.10 -4.09 40.76
CA TRP A 672 -16.96 -4.86 40.26
C TRP A 672 -17.38 -5.71 39.06
N PRO A 673 -17.01 -5.33 37.83
CA PRO A 673 -17.16 -6.23 36.71
C PRO A 673 -16.07 -7.30 36.86
N ARG A 674 -16.41 -8.46 37.45
CA ARG A 674 -15.44 -9.55 37.59
C ARG A 674 -14.84 -9.84 36.21
N PRO A 675 -13.51 -9.81 36.08
CA PRO A 675 -12.87 -10.15 34.83
C PRO A 675 -12.88 -11.67 34.71
N SER A 676 -13.66 -12.20 33.76
CA SER A 676 -13.35 -13.49 33.14
C SER A 676 -12.33 -13.16 32.06
N LEU A 677 -11.13 -13.72 32.18
CA LEU A 677 -9.97 -13.34 31.39
C LEU A 677 -9.57 -14.43 30.42
N GLY A 678 -10.54 -14.90 29.67
CA GLY A 678 -10.23 -15.62 28.46
C GLY A 678 -9.25 -14.83 27.59
N ALA A 679 -8.29 -15.52 26.97
CA ALA A 679 -7.69 -15.07 25.72
C ALA A 679 -8.77 -14.60 24.72
N GLY A 680 -10.01 -15.06 24.87
CA GLY A 680 -11.17 -14.56 24.16
C GLY A 680 -12.21 -13.72 24.93
N ASP A 681 -12.02 -13.06 26.09
CA ASP A 681 -13.17 -12.45 26.82
C ASP A 681 -13.25 -10.89 26.88
N ALA A 682 -14.38 -10.37 26.38
CA ALA A 682 -15.07 -9.10 26.59
C ALA A 682 -14.41 -7.97 27.39
N ARG A 683 -14.29 -8.21 28.70
CA ARG A 683 -14.14 -7.15 29.69
C ARG A 683 -12.72 -6.63 29.70
N LEU A 684 -11.75 -7.45 29.35
CA LEU A 684 -10.38 -7.00 29.20
C LEU A 684 -10.25 -6.09 27.96
N TYR A 685 -10.73 -6.56 26.81
CA TYR A 685 -10.33 -5.99 25.53
C TYR A 685 -11.02 -4.65 25.19
N ARG A 686 -12.28 -4.46 25.58
CA ARG A 686 -12.99 -3.18 25.37
C ARG A 686 -12.54 -2.07 26.32
N ILE A 687 -12.13 -2.44 27.54
CA ILE A 687 -11.61 -1.48 28.53
C ILE A 687 -10.19 -1.03 28.15
N LEU A 688 -9.45 -1.87 27.41
CA LEU A 688 -8.20 -1.48 26.76
C LEU A 688 -8.39 -0.47 25.62
N SER A 689 -9.57 -0.40 24.98
CA SER A 689 -9.82 0.40 23.77
C SER A 689 -10.58 1.71 23.99
N ASP A 690 -11.53 1.80 24.92
CA ASP A 690 -12.38 3.00 25.04
C ASP A 690 -12.53 3.52 26.48
N ALA A 691 -12.41 4.84 26.64
CA ALA A 691 -12.65 5.55 27.89
C ALA A 691 -14.14 5.90 28.10
N ARG A 692 -14.97 5.88 27.05
CA ARG A 692 -16.38 6.33 27.07
C ARG A 692 -17.31 5.48 27.95
N LEU A 693 -16.93 4.23 28.24
CA LEU A 693 -17.65 3.35 29.16
C LEU A 693 -17.57 3.79 30.63
N TYR A 694 -16.58 4.62 30.96
CA TYR A 694 -16.48 5.22 32.27
C TYR A 694 -16.84 6.70 32.14
N ARG A 695 -17.78 7.16 32.97
CA ARG A 695 -18.06 8.61 33.10
C ARG A 695 -16.81 9.42 33.42
N ILE A 696 -15.76 8.77 33.94
CA ILE A 696 -14.50 9.37 34.39
C ILE A 696 -13.30 8.63 33.79
N LEU A 697 -12.44 9.35 33.06
CA LEU A 697 -11.22 8.84 32.41
C LEU A 697 -10.26 8.10 33.35
N SER A 698 -10.21 8.51 34.62
CA SER A 698 -9.30 7.94 35.61
C SER A 698 -9.75 6.56 36.11
N ASP A 699 -11.06 6.25 36.09
CA ASP A 699 -11.59 4.93 36.44
C ASP A 699 -11.26 3.90 35.36
N ALA A 700 -11.45 4.27 34.08
CA ALA A 700 -11.03 3.44 32.95
C ALA A 700 -9.54 3.08 33.03
N ARG A 701 -8.72 4.06 33.42
CA ARG A 701 -7.28 3.90 33.59
C ARG A 701 -6.93 2.98 34.75
N LEU A 702 -7.54 3.17 35.93
CA LEU A 702 -7.33 2.31 37.09
C LEU A 702 -7.71 0.87 36.76
N TYR A 703 -8.88 0.66 36.15
CA TYR A 703 -9.35 -0.67 35.78
C TYR A 703 -8.38 -1.37 34.83
N ARG A 704 -7.99 -0.71 33.73
CA ARG A 704 -7.02 -1.25 32.76
C ARG A 704 -5.75 -1.75 33.45
N ILE A 705 -5.22 -0.94 34.39
CA ILE A 705 -4.04 -1.30 35.16
C ILE A 705 -4.30 -2.53 36.02
N LEU A 706 -5.36 -2.50 36.85
CA LEU A 706 -5.66 -3.59 37.78
C LEU A 706 -5.83 -4.92 37.07
N ILE A 707 -6.60 -4.96 35.98
CA ILE A 707 -6.87 -6.21 35.27
C ILE A 707 -5.61 -6.73 34.59
N THR A 708 -4.88 -5.90 33.86
CA THR A 708 -3.73 -6.36 33.08
C THR A 708 -2.56 -6.79 33.96
N GLU A 709 -2.28 -6.08 35.06
CA GLU A 709 -1.22 -6.45 36.02
C GLU A 709 -1.60 -7.73 36.78
N SER A 710 -2.87 -7.88 37.15
CA SER A 710 -3.37 -9.08 37.86
C SER A 710 -3.35 -10.32 36.98
N ALA A 711 -3.81 -10.22 35.73
CA ALA A 711 -3.76 -11.31 34.75
C ALA A 711 -2.32 -11.77 34.50
N TYR A 712 -1.40 -10.82 34.33
CA TYR A 712 0.02 -11.14 34.15
C TYR A 712 0.65 -11.78 35.40
N LEU A 713 0.24 -11.37 36.60
CA LEU A 713 0.70 -12.02 37.83
C LEU A 713 0.20 -13.46 37.94
N ILE A 714 -1.08 -13.71 37.65
CA ILE A 714 -1.67 -15.05 37.64
C ILE A 714 -0.92 -15.97 36.68
N TRP A 715 -0.68 -15.49 35.45
CA TRP A 715 0.13 -16.20 34.46
C TRP A 715 1.52 -16.54 35.02
N LYS A 716 2.22 -15.61 35.68
CA LYS A 716 3.54 -15.90 36.28
C LYS A 716 3.46 -16.96 37.38
N LEU A 717 2.48 -16.86 38.28
CA LEU A 717 2.28 -17.83 39.36
C LEU A 717 2.01 -19.23 38.80
N GLN A 718 1.21 -19.35 37.74
CA GLN A 718 0.96 -20.63 37.07
C GLN A 718 2.24 -21.19 36.43
N ASN A 719 3.04 -20.37 35.74
CA ASN A 719 4.27 -20.88 35.11
C ASN A 719 5.29 -21.37 36.14
N GLU A 720 5.39 -20.67 37.28
CA GLU A 720 6.22 -21.12 38.41
C GLU A 720 5.76 -22.49 38.93
N HIS A 721 4.46 -22.79 38.88
CA HIS A 721 3.94 -24.09 39.30
C HIS A 721 4.14 -25.20 38.25
N VAL A 722 3.93 -24.90 36.96
CA VAL A 722 3.88 -25.90 35.88
C VAL A 722 5.23 -26.15 35.19
N ILE A 723 6.11 -25.15 35.13
CA ILE A 723 7.35 -25.17 34.31
C ILE A 723 8.62 -25.27 35.18
N CYS A 724 8.51 -25.61 36.47
CA CYS A 724 9.68 -25.80 37.34
C CYS A 724 10.70 -26.81 36.79
N GLU A 725 11.98 -26.57 37.10
CA GLU A 725 13.08 -27.46 36.72
C GLU A 725 12.84 -28.90 37.21
N GLU A 726 13.16 -29.87 36.36
CA GLU A 726 13.04 -31.30 36.68
C GLU A 726 13.77 -31.60 38.01
N GLY A 727 13.01 -32.06 39.01
CA GLY A 727 13.53 -32.46 40.32
C GLY A 727 13.21 -31.52 41.49
N ASN A 728 12.54 -30.38 41.28
CA ASN A 728 12.08 -29.53 42.37
C ASN A 728 10.64 -29.03 42.13
N PRO A 729 9.59 -29.77 42.57
CA PRO A 729 8.23 -29.28 42.45
C PRO A 729 8.10 -28.00 43.28
N ALA A 730 7.92 -26.85 42.64
CA ALA A 730 7.69 -25.60 43.38
C ALA A 730 6.49 -25.79 44.30
N THR A 731 6.74 -25.65 45.59
CA THR A 731 5.68 -25.54 46.58
C THR A 731 4.81 -24.35 46.16
N PRO A 732 3.48 -24.51 46.03
CA PRO A 732 2.61 -23.39 45.69
C PRO A 732 2.87 -22.20 46.62
N ALA A 733 2.99 -21.00 46.04
CA ALA A 733 3.25 -19.79 46.81
C ALA A 733 2.19 -19.62 47.90
N SER A 734 2.62 -19.26 49.11
CA SER A 734 1.69 -19.04 50.22
C SER A 734 0.74 -17.87 49.92
N ARG A 735 -0.44 -17.86 50.56
CA ARG A 735 -1.40 -16.74 50.47
C ARG A 735 -0.73 -15.39 50.76
N THR A 736 0.07 -15.31 51.81
CA THR A 736 0.81 -14.08 52.19
C THR A 736 1.82 -13.64 51.13
N GLU A 737 2.49 -14.60 50.50
CA GLU A 737 3.43 -14.31 49.42
C GLU A 737 2.71 -13.77 48.18
N ILE A 738 1.60 -14.39 47.76
CA ILE A 738 0.80 -13.95 46.62
C ILE A 738 0.27 -12.53 46.86
N GLU A 739 -0.27 -12.25 48.05
CA GLU A 739 -0.72 -10.90 48.44
C GLU A 739 0.42 -9.88 48.37
N SER A 740 1.61 -10.24 48.86
CA SER A 740 2.80 -9.38 48.83
C SER A 740 3.28 -9.10 47.40
N ARG A 741 3.32 -10.13 46.55
CA ARG A 741 3.69 -10.02 45.12
C ARG A 741 2.69 -9.14 44.36
N TRP A 742 1.39 -9.28 44.60
CA TRP A 742 0.36 -8.45 43.99
C TRP A 742 0.47 -6.99 44.44
N ARG A 743 0.56 -6.74 45.75
CA ARG A 743 0.77 -5.38 46.30
C ARG A 743 2.00 -4.72 45.70
N ARG A 744 3.11 -5.45 45.58
CA ARG A 744 4.34 -4.97 44.92
C ARG A 744 4.08 -4.60 43.47
N ALA A 745 3.42 -5.46 42.69
CA ALA A 745 3.13 -5.18 41.28
C ALA A 745 2.33 -3.88 41.11
N ILE A 746 1.29 -3.67 41.92
CA ILE A 746 0.47 -2.46 41.90
C ILE A 746 1.24 -1.22 42.38
N ASN A 747 1.99 -1.33 43.48
CA ASN A 747 2.80 -0.21 44.00
C ASN A 747 3.91 0.20 43.03
N ASP A 748 4.58 -0.75 42.38
CA ASP A 748 5.56 -0.46 41.33
C ASP A 748 4.92 0.32 40.17
N ARG A 749 3.62 0.09 39.91
CA ARG A 749 2.88 0.81 38.86
C ARG A 749 2.66 2.24 39.28
N LEU A 750 2.12 2.43 40.48
CA LEU A 750 1.90 3.74 41.08
C LEU A 750 3.20 4.56 41.08
N VAL A 751 4.31 4.00 41.57
CA VAL A 751 5.62 4.66 41.58
C VAL A 751 6.07 5.05 40.18
N THR A 752 5.84 4.19 39.19
CA THR A 752 6.15 4.49 37.78
C THR A 752 5.32 5.65 37.26
N ASP A 753 4.01 5.65 37.52
CA ASP A 753 3.10 6.71 37.11
C ASP A 753 3.49 8.05 37.76
N CYS A 754 3.81 8.06 39.05
CA CYS A 754 4.31 9.23 39.76
C CYS A 754 5.59 9.77 39.10
N LYS A 755 6.56 8.90 38.80
CA LYS A 755 7.79 9.31 38.09
C LYS A 755 7.47 9.91 36.71
N MET A 756 6.52 9.34 35.98
CA MET A 756 6.11 9.80 34.66
C MET A 756 5.42 11.17 34.65
N THR A 757 5.05 11.73 35.80
CA THR A 757 4.52 13.11 35.90
C THR A 757 5.60 14.18 35.69
N ASN A 758 6.88 13.81 35.68
CA ASN A 758 7.98 14.76 35.51
C ASN A 758 8.04 15.31 34.07
N ALA A 759 7.38 16.46 33.86
CA ALA A 759 7.33 17.16 32.58
C ALA A 759 8.73 17.55 32.05
N ARG A 760 9.68 17.87 32.94
CA ARG A 760 11.06 18.22 32.55
C ARG A 760 11.79 17.04 31.93
N LYS A 761 11.59 15.83 32.44
CA LYS A 761 12.26 14.61 31.96
C LYS A 761 11.55 13.98 30.76
N TYR A 762 10.22 14.01 30.74
CA TYR A 762 9.42 13.26 29.76
C TYR A 762 8.73 14.14 28.71
N GLY A 763 8.77 15.47 28.85
CA GLY A 763 8.20 16.43 27.90
C GLY A 763 6.72 16.13 27.59
N THR A 764 6.39 16.08 26.30
CA THR A 764 5.03 15.75 25.82
C THR A 764 4.56 14.34 26.15
N LYS A 765 5.44 13.46 26.65
CA LYS A 765 5.09 12.10 27.09
C LYS A 765 4.83 12.00 28.60
N ALA A 766 4.95 13.11 29.33
CA ALA A 766 4.67 13.13 30.75
C ALA A 766 3.17 12.90 31.02
N LEU A 767 2.86 12.20 32.10
CA LEU A 767 1.49 12.08 32.59
C LEU A 767 1.09 13.37 33.31
N GLN A 768 -0.17 13.78 33.14
CA GLN A 768 -0.71 14.87 33.96
C GLN A 768 -0.81 14.42 35.41
N ARG A 769 -0.30 15.24 36.33
CA ARG A 769 -0.34 14.95 37.77
C ARG A 769 -1.77 14.71 38.27
N ALA A 770 -2.70 15.58 37.86
CA ALA A 770 -4.12 15.46 38.19
C ALA A 770 -4.71 14.11 37.74
N LEU A 771 -4.32 13.59 36.56
CA LEU A 771 -4.78 12.29 36.10
C LEU A 771 -4.24 11.15 36.98
N VAL A 772 -3.01 11.25 37.48
CA VAL A 772 -2.43 10.22 38.37
C VAL A 772 -3.11 10.23 39.73
N GLU A 773 -3.30 11.42 40.33
CA GLU A 773 -4.03 11.62 41.59
C GLU A 773 -5.49 11.20 41.48
N GLN A 774 -6.12 11.44 40.33
CA GLN A 774 -7.47 10.96 40.08
C GLN A 774 -7.53 9.46 39.81
N THR A 775 -6.44 8.77 39.44
CA THR A 775 -6.45 7.32 39.17
C THR A 775 -6.29 6.51 40.45
N TRP A 776 -5.39 6.91 41.32
CA TRP A 776 -4.98 6.19 42.53
C TRP A 776 -5.63 6.77 43.77
#